data_AF-A0A953TWH7-F1
#
_entry.id   AF-A0A953TWH7-F1
#
_cell.length_a   1.000
_cell.length_b   1.000
_cell.length_c   1.000
_cell.angle_alpha   90.00
_cell.angle_beta   90.00
_cell.angle_gamma   90.00
#
_symmetry.space_group_name_H-M   'P 1'
#
loop_
_entity.id
_entity.type
_entity.pdbx_description
1 polymer ?
#
loop_
_entity_poly.entity_id
_entity_poly.type
_entity_poly.pdbx_seq_one_letter_code
_entity_poly.pdbx_strand_id
1 'polypeptide(L)'
;MRFLKNRIIISFVIIVALVYLWEFQIKPVSGPLYTAAVTEYKGRNYQQSLNLLGQAYVIDPNDTAILTLFGWDYLKLGKPDKARPYFDRALVLNPQLVDTRLGSAFTWLELGEPTKALQEFQKLPPTAQKSLEARVAMARAYRELGENRRALELAVAVLRENSEDKLARKELVALTGSQDLSAALATPTAPISRPAQMVLAARLQNGYFEVPQGGTWKRFYVSGVNLSPAIPGHYPSDPPTESADYQKWLEQIAALGANCLRAYTILPPGFYDALLRYNSQHAASPLYVFQSIWIKDAPDGNLLDKGFTADFQNELRNAVDAIHGQASLPMRPGTIGGIYTGDVSPYVLGWLVGRDLEPHVVLATNRRNSDVKSFSGAYLTIEGGNPTEVWLTQRCDALLQYEVEKYNWQRPVAFVNTASLDPLTHPTESRMAEEFSIRRSLGEKELPPLSPNIDDDDAVSLDPTKLKPTATFLGGTFAAYSVYPYYPDFMGLDPRYLQGRDAQGPSSFQAYLEDLRRYHKDMPLLVTEFGIPSGLGISHLSPQGWDDGGHNEVQQGNYLARMIRSVADTGCAGGLIQSWMDEWFRSNWLVRDFEAPGNRTRLWLNDLSPDAQQGLMGFRTARAETYLLRGDAGSWQPPHLFYAKPPESPSVRDFGDRYDPARHLLRLYVDSDEAYLYLRLDVQKLDNNGDGKPDWDQVNYLITLGTTAEPTGSVLLPFVSNVRVPSGADFVIRLGKAEDSKILISSAYNPYNIVPVPGIPGQTQIRYRIPFLASLKQDAQFQEMTVEPNRRRYGRDGHMYPPVRYSRSELQWGTLERGSADYNTLAEWHANPQTNIIELRIPWGLLQVTDPSSLQVLAGIDRDGTFSTEATKGFLVGVVSYRPGTQELADVLPRFRSPGIIAEEDMKRYKRAPWDTVPATPYLKDSYYAVQRALQDLRSPRRVEPLRAAVQKGRRSP
;
A
#
# COMPACT_ATOMS: atom_id res chain seq x y z
N MET A 1 46.59 74.83 -35.36
CA MET A 1 47.77 74.38 -36.13
C MET A 1 48.20 72.99 -35.66
N ARG A 2 48.43 72.10 -36.64
CA ARG A 2 49.01 70.72 -36.65
C ARG A 2 48.49 69.56 -35.78
N PHE A 3 47.82 69.73 -34.64
CA PHE A 3 47.34 68.55 -33.86
C PHE A 3 46.01 67.94 -34.38
N LEU A 4 45.11 68.76 -34.94
CA LEU A 4 43.74 68.37 -35.39
C LEU A 4 43.63 67.89 -36.85
N LYS A 5 44.74 67.70 -37.58
CA LYS A 5 44.74 67.12 -38.95
C LYS A 5 45.37 65.74 -39.03
N ASN A 6 45.87 65.19 -37.93
CA ASN A 6 46.48 63.88 -37.92
C ASN A 6 45.39 62.81 -37.74
N ARG A 7 45.01 62.15 -38.85
CA ARG A 7 43.99 61.10 -38.88
C ARG A 7 44.26 59.98 -37.86
N ILE A 8 45.53 59.74 -37.52
CA ILE A 8 45.94 58.72 -36.54
C ILE A 8 45.53 59.13 -35.12
N ILE A 9 45.77 60.39 -34.72
CA ILE A 9 45.44 60.88 -33.38
C ILE A 9 43.92 60.93 -33.18
N ILE A 10 43.16 61.37 -34.19
CA ILE A 10 41.69 61.40 -34.14
C ILE A 10 41.14 59.97 -34.05
N SER A 11 41.68 59.04 -34.84
CA SER A 11 41.26 57.62 -34.78
C SER A 11 41.57 56.99 -33.42
N PHE A 12 42.72 57.32 -32.82
CA PHE A 12 43.09 56.83 -31.49
C PHE A 12 42.13 57.37 -30.41
N VAL A 13 41.79 58.66 -30.43
CA VAL A 13 40.82 59.23 -29.48
C VAL A 13 39.42 58.63 -29.66
N ILE A 14 38.99 58.39 -30.91
CA ILE A 14 37.71 57.71 -31.19
C ILE A 14 37.75 56.27 -30.70
N ILE A 15 38.82 55.52 -30.93
CA ILE A 15 38.97 54.15 -30.43
C ILE A 15 38.95 54.14 -28.90
N VAL A 16 39.69 55.03 -28.24
CA VAL A 16 39.69 55.14 -26.77
C VAL A 16 38.32 55.53 -26.24
N ALA A 17 37.60 56.46 -26.91
CA ALA A 17 36.25 56.84 -26.53
C ALA A 17 35.23 55.73 -26.77
N LEU A 18 35.34 54.96 -27.87
CA LEU A 18 34.50 53.81 -28.17
C LEU A 18 34.78 52.64 -27.23
N VAL A 19 36.05 52.39 -26.89
CA VAL A 19 36.44 51.39 -25.89
C VAL A 19 35.94 51.83 -24.52
N TYR A 20 36.03 53.10 -24.15
CA TYR A 20 35.50 53.62 -22.90
C TYR A 20 33.96 53.52 -22.85
N LEU A 21 33.27 53.91 -23.92
CA LEU A 21 31.82 53.82 -24.04
C LEU A 21 31.36 52.35 -24.02
N TRP A 22 32.08 51.46 -24.70
CA TRP A 22 31.78 50.03 -24.67
C TRP A 22 32.03 49.46 -23.26
N GLU A 23 33.22 49.64 -22.70
CA GLU A 23 33.64 49.01 -21.44
C GLU A 23 32.90 49.55 -20.21
N PHE A 24 32.48 50.82 -20.20
CA PHE A 24 31.87 51.46 -19.03
C PHE A 24 30.39 51.87 -19.19
N GLN A 25 29.84 51.93 -20.41
CA GLN A 25 28.45 52.39 -20.62
C GLN A 25 27.55 51.37 -21.34
N ILE A 26 28.09 50.49 -22.19
CA ILE A 26 27.28 49.59 -23.06
C ILE A 26 27.44 48.12 -22.71
N LYS A 27 28.62 47.68 -22.25
CA LYS A 27 28.93 46.28 -21.97
C LYS A 27 27.92 45.71 -20.96
N PRO A 28 27.13 44.68 -21.33
CA PRO A 28 26.21 44.06 -20.41
C PRO A 28 27.00 43.46 -19.24
N VAL A 29 26.55 43.73 -18.02
CA VAL A 29 27.19 43.26 -16.79
C VAL A 29 26.28 42.24 -16.13
N SER A 30 26.80 41.06 -15.82
CA SER A 30 26.05 39.98 -15.19
C SER A 30 25.70 40.26 -13.71
N GLY A 31 26.43 41.17 -13.05
CA GLY A 31 26.33 41.45 -11.61
C GLY A 31 24.92 41.77 -11.07
N PRO A 32 24.14 42.69 -11.69
CA PRO A 32 22.77 42.97 -11.26
C PRO A 32 21.84 41.77 -11.41
N LEU A 33 21.97 41.01 -12.50
CA LEU A 33 21.18 39.79 -12.74
C LEU A 33 21.52 38.70 -11.72
N TYR A 34 22.81 38.52 -11.41
CA TYR A 34 23.27 37.60 -10.37
C TYR A 34 22.75 38.01 -8.98
N THR A 35 22.78 39.30 -8.65
CA THR A 35 22.26 39.80 -7.37
C THR A 35 20.75 39.58 -7.24
N ALA A 36 20.00 39.78 -8.33
CA ALA A 36 18.57 39.46 -8.39
C ALA A 36 18.33 37.95 -8.23
N ALA A 37 19.12 37.10 -8.91
CA ALA A 37 19.04 35.66 -8.75
C ALA A 37 19.31 35.21 -7.31
N VAL A 38 20.35 35.75 -6.65
CA VAL A 38 20.64 35.47 -5.23
C VAL A 38 19.46 35.88 -4.34
N THR A 39 18.76 36.96 -4.67
CA THR A 39 17.58 37.42 -3.93
C THR A 39 16.42 36.42 -4.09
N GLU A 40 16.15 35.97 -5.32
CA GLU A 40 15.14 34.95 -5.59
C GLU A 40 15.49 33.60 -4.94
N TYR A 41 16.77 33.19 -4.97
CA TYR A 41 17.26 32.00 -4.29
C TYR A 41 17.00 32.06 -2.77
N LYS A 42 17.33 33.18 -2.13
CA LYS A 42 17.04 33.42 -0.71
C LYS A 42 15.54 33.46 -0.42
N GLY A 43 14.74 33.95 -1.36
CA GLY A 43 13.28 33.93 -1.34
C GLY A 43 12.67 32.55 -1.61
N ARG A 44 13.48 31.50 -1.88
CA ARG A 44 13.08 30.14 -2.27
C ARG A 44 12.37 30.05 -3.63
N ASN A 45 12.50 31.08 -4.47
CA ASN A 45 11.96 31.12 -5.82
C ASN A 45 12.97 30.55 -6.84
N TYR A 46 13.38 29.29 -6.64
CA TYR A 46 14.49 28.67 -7.38
C TYR A 46 14.30 28.68 -8.91
N GLN A 47 13.06 28.49 -9.39
CA GLN A 47 12.79 28.54 -10.83
C GLN A 47 12.96 29.94 -11.42
N GLN A 48 12.63 30.98 -10.65
CA GLN A 48 12.84 32.37 -11.07
C GLN A 48 14.33 32.75 -10.98
N SER A 49 15.04 32.26 -9.96
CA SER A 49 16.49 32.37 -9.87
C SER A 49 17.17 31.75 -11.09
N LEU A 50 16.78 30.53 -11.50
CA LEU A 50 17.28 29.89 -12.73
C LEU A 50 17.05 30.72 -14.00
N ASN A 51 15.89 31.37 -14.12
CA ASN A 51 15.59 32.22 -15.28
C ASN A 51 16.52 33.43 -15.34
N LEU A 52 16.79 34.06 -14.20
CA LEU A 52 17.71 35.21 -14.08
C LEU A 52 19.17 34.78 -14.31
N LEU A 53 19.56 33.64 -13.76
CA LEU A 53 20.87 33.04 -14.01
C LEU A 53 21.07 32.67 -15.48
N GLY A 54 20.03 32.20 -16.16
CA GLY A 54 20.03 31.94 -17.60
C GLY A 54 20.44 33.18 -18.40
N GLN A 55 19.93 34.35 -18.02
CA GLN A 55 20.29 35.63 -18.65
C GLN A 55 21.72 36.04 -18.28
N ALA A 56 22.10 35.89 -17.00
CA ALA A 56 23.44 36.24 -16.53
C ALA A 56 24.54 35.37 -17.20
N TYR A 57 24.24 34.09 -17.44
CA TYR A 57 25.12 33.10 -18.06
C TYR A 57 25.42 33.37 -19.54
N VAL A 58 24.45 33.94 -20.26
CA VAL A 58 24.68 34.36 -21.66
C VAL A 58 25.75 35.47 -21.73
N ILE A 59 25.83 36.30 -20.69
CA ILE A 59 26.79 37.41 -20.58
C ILE A 59 28.16 36.90 -20.11
N ASP A 60 28.18 36.11 -19.03
CA ASP A 60 29.42 35.55 -18.47
C ASP A 60 29.30 34.04 -18.19
N PRO A 61 29.56 33.17 -19.19
CA PRO A 61 29.38 31.73 -19.06
C PRO A 61 30.46 31.03 -18.23
N ASN A 62 31.52 31.73 -17.84
CA ASN A 62 32.63 31.19 -17.03
C ASN A 62 32.72 31.85 -15.64
N ASP A 63 31.77 32.71 -15.27
CA ASP A 63 31.67 33.20 -13.90
C ASP A 63 31.34 32.03 -12.96
N THR A 64 32.29 31.73 -12.07
CA THR A 64 32.16 30.60 -11.14
C THR A 64 31.04 30.78 -10.12
N ALA A 65 30.66 32.02 -9.77
CA ALA A 65 29.56 32.30 -8.84
C ALA A 65 28.20 32.02 -9.51
N ILE A 66 28.04 32.42 -10.78
CA ILE A 66 26.84 32.10 -11.58
C ILE A 66 26.69 30.58 -11.71
N LEU A 67 27.76 29.88 -12.09
CA LEU A 67 27.77 28.42 -12.21
C LEU A 67 27.45 27.72 -10.87
N THR A 68 28.00 28.22 -9.77
CA THR A 68 27.74 27.65 -8.43
C THR A 68 26.28 27.82 -8.02
N LEU A 69 25.67 29.00 -8.28
CA LEU A 69 24.27 29.23 -7.95
C LEU A 69 23.32 28.40 -8.82
N PHE A 70 23.63 28.16 -10.11
CA PHE A 70 22.89 27.20 -10.93
C PHE A 70 22.86 25.81 -10.30
N GLY A 71 24.02 25.32 -9.87
CA GLY A 71 24.13 24.02 -9.22
C GLY A 71 23.22 23.95 -7.98
N TRP A 72 23.25 24.97 -7.13
CA TRP A 72 22.40 25.04 -5.95
C TRP A 72 20.91 25.12 -6.27
N ASP A 73 20.50 25.95 -7.23
CA ASP A 73 19.10 26.04 -7.65
C ASP A 73 18.57 24.70 -8.16
N TYR A 74 19.34 24.00 -9.01
CA TYR A 74 18.96 22.68 -9.48
C TYR A 74 18.87 21.66 -8.35
N LEU A 75 19.79 21.67 -7.38
CA LEU A 75 19.68 20.82 -6.19
C LEU A 75 18.44 21.13 -5.35
N LYS A 76 18.12 22.41 -5.12
CA LYS A 76 16.90 22.81 -4.37
C LYS A 76 15.61 22.46 -5.10
N LEU A 77 15.68 22.31 -6.42
CA LEU A 77 14.59 21.80 -7.27
C LEU A 77 14.57 20.26 -7.39
N GLY A 78 15.45 19.54 -6.66
CA GLY A 78 15.52 18.08 -6.69
C GLY A 78 16.05 17.50 -8.01
N LYS A 79 16.88 18.25 -8.74
CA LYS A 79 17.44 17.87 -10.05
C LYS A 79 18.97 17.76 -9.98
N PRO A 80 19.53 16.78 -9.22
CA PRO A 80 20.97 16.67 -9.01
C PRO A 80 21.73 16.29 -10.29
N ASP A 81 21.08 15.59 -11.21
CA ASP A 81 21.56 15.29 -12.57
C ASP A 81 21.89 16.58 -13.36
N LYS A 82 21.05 17.60 -13.22
CA LYS A 82 21.23 18.91 -13.85
C LYS A 82 22.19 19.80 -13.07
N ALA A 83 22.26 19.66 -11.75
CA ALA A 83 23.17 20.43 -10.91
C ALA A 83 24.65 20.10 -11.17
N ARG A 84 24.95 18.80 -11.30
CA ARG A 84 26.32 18.26 -11.45
C ARG A 84 27.19 18.98 -12.48
N PRO A 85 26.79 19.14 -13.76
CA PRO A 85 27.65 19.76 -14.77
C PRO A 85 28.05 21.20 -14.44
N TYR A 86 27.22 21.96 -13.71
CA TYR A 86 27.55 23.33 -13.32
C TYR A 86 28.60 23.39 -12.20
N PHE A 87 28.45 22.53 -11.18
CA PHE A 87 29.46 22.40 -10.13
C PHE A 87 30.79 21.90 -10.68
N ASP A 88 30.76 20.87 -11.54
CA ASP A 88 31.96 20.32 -12.18
C ASP A 88 32.70 21.40 -12.99
N ARG A 89 31.96 22.19 -13.79
CA ARG A 89 32.56 23.28 -14.58
C ARG A 89 33.15 24.39 -13.70
N ALA A 90 32.45 24.79 -12.63
CA ALA A 90 32.96 25.79 -11.70
C ALA A 90 34.25 25.31 -10.99
N LEU A 91 34.34 24.03 -10.61
CA LEU A 91 35.53 23.44 -9.99
C LEU A 91 36.70 23.26 -10.97
N VAL A 92 36.44 23.07 -12.27
CA VAL A 92 37.48 23.11 -13.31
C VAL A 92 38.08 24.50 -13.45
N LEU A 93 37.24 25.54 -13.42
CA LEU A 93 37.68 26.94 -13.53
C LEU A 93 38.41 27.43 -12.27
N ASN A 94 37.93 27.03 -11.09
CA ASN A 94 38.59 27.32 -9.82
C ASN A 94 38.40 26.15 -8.82
N PRO A 95 39.43 25.32 -8.63
CA PRO A 95 39.36 24.18 -7.71
C PRO A 95 39.27 24.55 -6.22
N GLN A 96 39.50 25.80 -5.84
CA GLN A 96 39.54 26.24 -4.43
C GLN A 96 38.17 26.73 -3.91
N LEU A 97 37.12 26.64 -4.72
CA LEU A 97 35.78 27.09 -4.34
C LEU A 97 35.12 26.13 -3.35
N VAL A 98 35.15 26.50 -2.07
CA VAL A 98 34.62 25.70 -0.96
C VAL A 98 33.11 25.45 -1.12
N ASP A 99 32.33 26.48 -1.42
CA ASP A 99 30.87 26.38 -1.59
C ASP A 99 30.48 25.48 -2.77
N THR A 100 31.15 25.66 -3.92
CA THR A 100 30.97 24.81 -5.10
C THR A 100 31.31 23.35 -4.81
N ARG A 101 32.39 23.10 -4.07
CA ARG A 101 32.79 21.74 -3.68
C ARG A 101 31.81 21.11 -2.71
N LEU A 102 31.27 21.89 -1.77
CA LEU A 102 30.21 21.45 -0.87
C LEU A 102 28.95 21.07 -1.66
N GLY A 103 28.52 21.92 -2.60
CA GLY A 103 27.41 21.65 -3.52
C GLY A 103 27.63 20.41 -4.38
N SER A 104 28.86 20.19 -4.88
CA SER A 104 29.24 18.95 -5.60
C SER A 104 29.12 17.71 -4.70
N ALA A 105 29.60 17.77 -3.46
CA ALA A 105 29.48 16.67 -2.50
C ALA A 105 28.01 16.31 -2.21
N PHE A 106 27.16 17.31 -2.00
CA PHE A 106 25.70 17.10 -1.88
C PHE A 106 25.09 16.52 -3.14
N THR A 107 25.52 16.97 -4.32
CA THR A 107 25.05 16.44 -5.60
C THR A 107 25.34 14.95 -5.71
N TRP A 108 26.54 14.51 -5.33
CA TRP A 108 26.87 13.09 -5.34
C TRP A 108 26.04 12.27 -4.35
N LEU A 109 25.68 12.81 -3.18
CA LEU A 109 24.76 12.14 -2.25
C LEU A 109 23.36 11.99 -2.85
N GLU A 110 22.81 13.05 -3.45
CA GLU A 110 21.49 12.99 -4.07
C GLU A 110 21.47 12.11 -5.34
N LEU A 111 22.62 11.86 -5.96
CA LEU A 111 22.79 10.88 -7.04
C LEU A 111 22.98 9.44 -6.53
N GLY A 112 22.98 9.19 -5.21
CA GLY A 112 23.17 7.87 -4.63
C GLY A 112 24.62 7.34 -4.72
N GLU A 113 25.59 8.25 -4.78
CA GLU A 113 27.02 7.95 -4.95
C GLU A 113 27.83 8.40 -3.71
N PRO A 114 27.59 7.78 -2.53
CA PRO A 114 28.14 8.25 -1.26
C PRO A 114 29.67 8.18 -1.19
N THR A 115 30.31 7.25 -1.92
CA THR A 115 31.77 7.20 -2.03
C THR A 115 32.33 8.46 -2.69
N LYS A 116 31.73 8.93 -3.78
CA LYS A 116 32.16 10.14 -4.49
C LYS A 116 31.88 11.38 -3.65
N ALA A 117 30.74 11.40 -2.95
CA ALA A 117 30.43 12.46 -2.01
C ALA A 117 31.49 12.60 -0.91
N LEU A 118 31.88 11.50 -0.26
CA LEU A 118 32.92 11.51 0.77
C LEU A 118 34.27 11.99 0.23
N GLN A 119 34.63 11.62 -1.01
CA GLN A 119 35.86 12.12 -1.64
C GLN A 119 35.82 13.64 -1.83
N GLU A 120 34.67 14.22 -2.17
CA GLU A 120 34.53 15.68 -2.27
C GLU A 120 34.53 16.36 -0.89
N PHE A 121 33.88 15.77 0.12
CA PHE A 121 33.94 16.27 1.50
C PHE A 121 35.38 16.29 2.04
N GLN A 122 36.17 15.25 1.77
CA GLN A 122 37.57 15.14 2.22
C GLN A 122 38.49 16.19 1.59
N LYS A 123 38.13 16.74 0.43
CA LYS A 123 38.87 17.81 -0.26
C LYS A 123 38.53 19.22 0.27
N LEU A 124 37.51 19.37 1.12
CA LEU A 124 37.17 20.65 1.76
C LEU A 124 38.26 21.06 2.77
N PRO A 125 38.47 22.36 3.03
CA PRO A 125 39.36 22.79 4.11
C PRO A 125 38.84 22.32 5.48
N PRO A 126 39.70 22.12 6.49
CA PRO A 126 39.31 21.59 7.80
C PRO A 126 38.19 22.38 8.51
N THR A 127 38.10 23.69 8.27
CA THR A 127 37.03 24.55 8.82
C THR A 127 35.67 24.21 8.20
N ALA A 128 35.61 23.99 6.89
CA ALA A 128 34.38 23.62 6.19
C ALA A 128 33.96 22.18 6.53
N GLN A 129 34.91 21.24 6.65
CA GLN A 129 34.62 19.87 7.08
C GLN A 129 34.01 19.81 8.49
N LYS A 130 34.37 20.74 9.38
CA LYS A 130 33.84 20.82 10.75
C LYS A 130 32.48 21.51 10.85
N SER A 131 31.99 22.12 9.78
CA SER A 131 30.64 22.71 9.76
C SER A 131 29.59 21.64 10.11
N LEU A 132 28.50 22.04 10.77
CA LEU A 132 27.41 21.13 11.13
C LEU A 132 26.82 20.50 9.86
N GLU A 133 26.60 21.32 8.83
CA GLU A 133 26.08 20.89 7.52
C GLU A 133 26.94 19.79 6.87
N ALA A 134 28.26 19.99 6.77
CA ALA A 134 29.15 18.98 6.19
C ALA A 134 29.19 17.69 7.02
N ARG A 135 29.24 17.78 8.36
CA ARG A 135 29.27 16.59 9.23
C ARG A 135 28.00 15.76 9.14
N VAL A 136 26.83 16.40 9.10
CA VAL A 136 25.55 15.69 8.90
C VAL A 136 25.50 15.02 7.54
N ALA A 137 25.94 15.71 6.48
CA ALA A 137 25.97 15.13 5.14
C ALA A 137 26.96 13.95 5.03
N MET A 138 28.13 14.06 5.66
CA MET A 138 29.08 12.95 5.80
C MET A 138 28.51 11.80 6.62
N ALA A 139 27.73 12.07 7.67
CA ALA A 139 27.04 11.04 8.44
C ALA A 139 26.08 10.24 7.55
N ARG A 140 25.23 10.93 6.76
CA ARG A 140 24.37 10.29 5.75
C ARG A 140 25.19 9.45 4.76
N ALA A 141 26.31 9.98 4.26
CA ALA A 141 27.19 9.27 3.33
C ALA A 141 27.75 7.97 3.92
N TYR A 142 28.27 8.02 5.16
CA TYR A 142 28.77 6.84 5.86
C TYR A 142 27.67 5.82 6.13
N ARG A 143 26.45 6.27 6.46
CA ARG A 143 25.28 5.40 6.64
C ARG A 143 24.92 4.65 5.34
N GLU A 144 24.89 5.35 4.20
CA GLU A 144 24.61 4.74 2.89
C GLU A 144 25.69 3.73 2.45
N LEU A 145 26.93 3.92 2.93
CA LEU A 145 28.03 2.96 2.76
C LEU A 145 27.98 1.78 3.75
N GLY A 146 27.12 1.84 4.77
CA GLY A 146 27.06 0.86 5.86
C GLY A 146 28.10 1.07 6.97
N GLU A 147 28.85 2.17 6.93
CA GLU A 147 29.75 2.60 8.01
C GLU A 147 28.96 3.29 9.14
N ASN A 148 27.90 2.63 9.61
CA ASN A 148 26.89 3.16 10.51
C ASN A 148 27.48 3.73 11.81
N ARG A 149 28.57 3.17 12.32
CA ARG A 149 29.23 3.67 13.53
C ARG A 149 29.88 5.04 13.30
N ARG A 150 30.57 5.24 12.17
CA ARG A 150 31.12 6.58 11.82
C ARG A 150 30.00 7.58 11.60
N ALA A 151 28.90 7.14 10.96
CA ALA A 151 27.71 7.96 10.79
C ALA A 151 27.13 8.40 12.15
N LEU A 152 27.01 7.47 13.09
CA LEU A 152 26.47 7.72 14.42
C LEU A 152 27.36 8.68 15.23
N GLU A 153 28.68 8.47 15.21
CA GLU A 153 29.66 9.33 15.88
C GLU A 153 29.56 10.79 15.40
N LEU A 154 29.44 10.99 14.08
CA LEU A 154 29.26 12.33 13.50
C LEU A 154 27.92 12.95 13.89
N ALA A 155 26.82 12.21 13.79
CA ALA A 155 25.48 12.71 14.15
C ALA A 155 25.42 13.11 15.63
N VAL A 156 25.97 12.29 16.53
CA VAL A 156 26.02 12.61 17.97
C VAL A 156 26.95 13.79 18.26
N ALA A 157 28.10 13.90 17.57
CA ALA A 157 28.98 15.05 17.71
C ALA A 157 28.26 16.36 17.33
N VAL A 158 27.47 16.35 16.25
CA VAL A 158 26.64 17.50 15.83
C VAL A 158 25.59 17.81 16.90
N LEU A 159 24.88 16.81 17.41
CA LEU A 159 23.82 17.00 18.43
C LEU A 159 24.35 17.47 19.80
N ARG A 160 25.61 17.18 20.13
CA ARG A 160 26.27 17.73 21.33
C ARG A 160 26.60 19.22 21.20
N GLU A 161 26.87 19.68 19.99
CA GLU A 161 27.12 21.10 19.70
C GLU A 161 25.83 21.88 19.46
N ASN A 162 24.83 21.23 18.84
CA ASN A 162 23.51 21.78 18.57
C ASN A 162 22.43 20.71 18.79
N SER A 163 21.80 20.68 19.96
CA SER A 163 20.79 19.67 20.32
C SER A 163 19.54 19.67 19.44
N GLU A 164 19.26 20.82 18.81
CA GLU A 164 18.08 21.09 17.97
C GLU A 164 18.34 20.82 16.48
N ASP A 165 19.51 20.30 16.10
CA ASP A 165 19.79 19.95 14.71
C ASP A 165 18.90 18.80 14.25
N LYS A 166 17.86 19.14 13.48
CA LYS A 166 16.83 18.19 13.02
C LYS A 166 17.40 17.11 12.12
N LEU A 167 18.40 17.43 11.29
CA LEU A 167 18.96 16.46 10.36
C LEU A 167 19.87 15.47 11.09
N ALA A 168 20.72 15.94 12.00
CA ALA A 168 21.51 15.07 12.85
C ALA A 168 20.63 14.18 13.73
N ARG A 169 19.51 14.72 14.26
CA ARG A 169 18.51 13.94 15.00
C ARG A 169 17.87 12.86 14.14
N LYS A 170 17.52 13.18 12.88
CA LYS A 170 16.99 12.21 11.93
C LYS A 170 17.99 11.09 11.65
N GLU A 171 19.27 11.40 11.48
CA GLU A 171 20.32 10.38 11.28
C GLU A 171 20.50 9.49 12.52
N LEU A 172 20.50 10.06 13.73
CA LEU A 172 20.55 9.32 14.99
C LEU A 172 19.40 8.30 15.10
N VAL A 173 18.17 8.79 14.86
CA VAL A 173 16.95 7.98 14.93
C VAL A 173 16.92 6.92 13.83
N ALA A 174 17.33 7.25 12.61
CA ALA A 174 17.43 6.27 11.53
C ALA A 174 18.41 5.13 11.87
N LEU A 175 19.53 5.45 12.51
CA LEU A 175 20.57 4.48 12.85
C LEU A 175 20.23 3.62 14.08
N THR A 176 19.51 4.16 15.06
CA THR A 176 19.34 3.51 16.38
C THR A 176 17.89 3.30 16.80
N GLY A 177 16.93 3.96 16.15
CA GLY A 177 15.53 4.02 16.57
C GLY A 177 15.27 4.77 17.88
N SER A 178 16.29 5.45 18.42
CA SER A 178 16.22 6.18 19.68
C SER A 178 16.58 7.65 19.49
N GLN A 179 15.92 8.52 20.26
CA GLN A 179 16.31 9.92 20.38
C GLN A 179 17.37 10.14 21.48
N ASP A 180 17.66 9.14 22.31
CA ASP A 180 18.57 9.24 23.44
C ASP A 180 20.05 9.14 23.02
N LEU A 181 20.78 10.24 23.22
CA LEU A 181 22.21 10.36 22.92
C LEU A 181 23.08 9.43 23.78
N SER A 182 22.66 9.15 25.02
CA SER A 182 23.42 8.32 25.95
C SER A 182 23.31 6.84 25.58
N ALA A 183 22.12 6.38 25.20
CA ALA A 183 21.89 5.03 24.67
C ALA A 183 22.65 4.80 23.36
N ALA A 184 22.69 5.80 22.47
CA ALA A 184 23.37 5.70 21.18
C ALA A 184 24.89 5.52 21.27
N LEU A 185 25.52 6.05 22.32
CA LEU A 185 26.96 5.93 22.55
C LEU A 185 27.33 4.83 23.55
N ALA A 186 26.36 4.11 24.09
CA ALA A 186 26.64 2.94 24.90
C ALA A 186 27.52 1.96 24.10
N THR A 187 28.50 1.40 24.82
CA THR A 187 29.74 0.72 24.40
C THR A 187 29.59 -0.34 23.29
N PRO A 188 30.70 -0.76 22.62
CA PRO A 188 30.68 -1.57 21.39
C PRO A 188 29.81 -2.82 21.53
N THR A 189 29.32 -3.34 20.39
CA THR A 189 28.63 -4.64 20.27
C THR A 189 28.99 -5.51 21.46
N ALA A 190 28.05 -5.63 22.41
CA ALA A 190 28.30 -6.32 23.66
C ALA A 190 28.99 -7.65 23.33
N PRO A 191 29.99 -8.12 24.10
CA PRO A 191 30.65 -9.37 23.80
C PRO A 191 29.61 -10.44 23.49
N ILE A 192 29.80 -11.17 22.39
CA ILE A 192 28.84 -12.17 21.94
C ILE A 192 28.54 -13.11 23.11
N SER A 193 27.27 -13.13 23.53
CA SER A 193 26.80 -14.04 24.56
C SER A 193 26.69 -15.42 23.96
N ARG A 194 27.63 -16.30 24.31
CA ARG A 194 27.63 -17.71 23.88
C ARG A 194 27.60 -18.62 25.11
N PRO A 195 26.39 -18.99 25.62
CA PRO A 195 26.26 -19.84 26.79
C PRO A 195 26.98 -21.18 26.62
N ALA A 196 27.50 -21.75 27.71
CA ALA A 196 28.23 -23.02 27.67
C ALA A 196 27.31 -24.21 27.30
N GLN A 197 26.05 -24.15 27.73
CA GLN A 197 25.01 -25.11 27.35
C GLN A 197 24.14 -24.52 26.26
N MET A 198 23.65 -25.38 25.35
CA MET A 198 22.73 -24.98 24.29
C MET A 198 21.47 -24.36 24.91
N VAL A 199 21.10 -23.15 24.46
CA VAL A 199 19.86 -22.49 24.88
C VAL A 199 18.77 -22.75 23.84
N LEU A 200 17.59 -23.14 24.30
CA LEU A 200 16.40 -23.27 23.48
C LEU A 200 15.45 -22.11 23.80
N ALA A 201 15.26 -21.18 22.86
CA ALA A 201 14.29 -20.09 23.04
C ALA A 201 12.85 -20.63 23.11
N ALA A 202 12.59 -21.67 22.31
CA ALA A 202 11.39 -22.47 22.33
C ALA A 202 11.71 -23.88 21.83
N ARG A 203 10.77 -24.81 21.97
CA ARG A 203 10.87 -26.16 21.38
C ARG A 203 9.50 -26.68 20.96
N LEU A 204 9.50 -27.76 20.19
CA LEU A 204 8.29 -28.49 19.85
C LEU A 204 8.18 -29.78 20.68
N GLN A 205 7.04 -29.98 21.32
CA GLN A 205 6.76 -31.18 22.11
C GLN A 205 5.28 -31.57 21.97
N ASN A 206 5.02 -32.85 21.68
CA ASN A 206 3.66 -33.42 21.58
C ASN A 206 2.71 -32.64 20.65
N GLY A 207 3.22 -32.11 19.52
CA GLY A 207 2.43 -31.37 18.54
C GLY A 207 2.22 -29.89 18.85
N TYR A 208 2.94 -29.32 19.83
CA TYR A 208 2.79 -27.91 20.23
C TYR A 208 4.12 -27.22 20.46
N PHE A 209 4.09 -25.88 20.41
CA PHE A 209 5.18 -25.05 20.91
C PHE A 209 5.22 -25.11 22.44
N GLU A 210 6.42 -25.10 23.00
CA GLU A 210 6.67 -24.85 24.42
C GLU A 210 7.71 -23.73 24.58
N VAL A 211 7.47 -22.85 25.55
CA VAL A 211 8.39 -21.77 25.95
C VAL A 211 8.90 -22.01 27.37
N PRO A 212 10.13 -21.62 27.70
CA PRO A 212 10.65 -21.72 29.06
C PRO A 212 9.97 -20.68 29.98
N GLN A 213 9.43 -21.13 31.10
CA GLN A 213 8.90 -20.26 32.16
C GLN A 213 9.24 -20.81 33.55
N GLY A 214 10.02 -20.05 34.33
CA GLY A 214 10.40 -20.42 35.71
C GLY A 214 11.15 -21.75 35.82
N GLY A 215 12.02 -22.07 34.86
CA GLY A 215 12.77 -23.34 34.80
C GLY A 215 11.96 -24.55 34.33
N THR A 216 10.69 -24.36 33.95
CA THR A 216 9.82 -25.40 33.38
C THR A 216 9.43 -25.06 31.94
N TRP A 217 9.03 -26.07 31.17
CA TRP A 217 8.49 -25.87 29.82
C TRP A 217 6.97 -25.77 29.89
N LYS A 218 6.41 -24.76 29.23
CA LYS A 218 4.95 -24.57 29.16
C LYS A 218 4.49 -24.51 27.73
N ARG A 219 3.42 -25.25 27.45
CA ARG A 219 2.72 -25.20 26.17
C ARG A 219 2.32 -23.76 25.83
N PHE A 220 2.58 -23.39 24.58
CA PHE A 220 2.34 -22.09 24.02
C PHE A 220 1.44 -22.25 22.79
N TYR A 221 0.24 -21.68 22.86
CA TYR A 221 -0.66 -21.58 21.70
C TYR A 221 -0.45 -20.22 21.05
N VAL A 222 -0.11 -20.20 19.76
CA VAL A 222 0.18 -18.95 19.05
C VAL A 222 -1.12 -18.22 18.74
N SER A 223 -1.22 -16.97 19.17
CA SER A 223 -2.36 -16.11 18.90
C SER A 223 -1.84 -14.70 18.67
N GLY A 224 -1.78 -14.27 17.41
CA GLY A 224 -1.06 -13.06 17.07
C GLY A 224 -1.54 -12.35 15.83
N VAL A 225 -0.73 -11.38 15.41
CA VAL A 225 -0.94 -10.55 14.21
C VAL A 225 0.34 -10.51 13.38
N ASN A 226 0.19 -10.35 12.07
CA ASN A 226 1.31 -10.04 11.19
C ASN A 226 1.60 -8.54 11.20
N LEU A 227 2.88 -8.17 11.18
CA LEU A 227 3.32 -6.78 11.20
C LEU A 227 4.15 -6.46 9.94
N SER A 228 3.54 -5.65 9.07
CA SER A 228 4.25 -4.89 8.04
C SER A 228 4.20 -3.41 8.44
N PRO A 229 5.34 -2.72 8.60
CA PRO A 229 5.40 -1.35 9.13
C PRO A 229 5.11 -0.25 8.08
N ALA A 230 4.25 -0.51 7.10
CA ALA A 230 3.95 0.44 6.02
C ALA A 230 2.77 1.35 6.38
N ILE A 231 3.06 2.60 6.70
CA ILE A 231 2.04 3.63 6.97
C ILE A 231 1.69 4.42 5.69
N PRO A 232 0.55 5.15 5.64
CA PRO A 232 0.19 5.98 4.50
C PRO A 232 1.32 6.92 4.08
N GLY A 233 1.56 7.02 2.78
CA GLY A 233 2.66 7.79 2.21
C GLY A 233 3.99 7.03 2.15
N HIS A 234 4.11 5.82 2.69
CA HIS A 234 5.36 5.05 2.74
C HIS A 234 5.20 3.62 2.20
N TYR A 235 6.29 3.04 1.71
CA TYR A 235 6.39 1.61 1.37
C TYR A 235 6.92 0.83 2.58
N PRO A 236 6.76 -0.51 2.65
CA PRO A 236 7.36 -1.33 3.70
C PRO A 236 8.88 -1.19 3.79
N SER A 237 9.54 -0.81 2.69
CA SER A 237 10.99 -0.55 2.63
C SER A 237 11.41 0.81 3.20
N ASP A 238 10.45 1.65 3.60
CA ASP A 238 10.66 2.96 4.24
C ASP A 238 9.75 3.10 5.48
N PRO A 239 9.93 2.24 6.50
CA PRO A 239 9.06 2.21 7.67
C PRO A 239 9.38 3.32 8.67
N PRO A 240 8.47 3.61 9.62
CA PRO A 240 8.81 4.36 10.82
C PRO A 240 10.00 3.73 11.54
N THR A 241 10.93 4.56 12.00
CA THR A 241 12.17 4.10 12.65
C THR A 241 12.17 4.31 14.16
N GLU A 242 11.30 5.17 14.69
CA GLU A 242 11.27 5.52 16.11
C GLU A 242 10.70 4.40 16.97
N SER A 243 11.41 4.04 18.04
CA SER A 243 10.96 3.03 19.00
C SER A 243 9.66 3.41 19.72
N ALA A 244 9.30 4.69 19.78
CA ALA A 244 8.05 5.15 20.38
C ALA A 244 6.82 4.70 19.58
N ASP A 245 6.90 4.70 18.24
CA ASP A 245 5.82 4.23 17.37
C ASP A 245 5.55 2.74 17.60
N TYR A 246 6.62 1.93 17.61
CA TYR A 246 6.54 0.50 17.87
C TYR A 246 6.09 0.18 19.30
N GLN A 247 6.55 0.94 20.31
CA GLN A 247 6.12 0.74 21.71
C GLN A 247 4.60 0.87 21.80
N LYS A 248 4.02 1.91 21.20
CA LYS A 248 2.56 2.12 21.18
C LYS A 248 1.85 0.94 20.53
N TRP A 249 2.34 0.46 19.38
CA TRP A 249 1.75 -0.68 18.68
C TRP A 249 1.84 -1.97 19.50
N LEU A 250 2.99 -2.25 20.12
CA LEU A 250 3.18 -3.44 20.96
C LEU A 250 2.23 -3.43 22.16
N GLU A 251 2.01 -2.27 22.80
CA GLU A 251 1.03 -2.17 23.89
C GLU A 251 -0.40 -2.45 23.41
N GLN A 252 -0.78 -1.93 22.24
CA GLN A 252 -2.10 -2.19 21.68
C GLN A 252 -2.25 -3.65 21.22
N ILE A 253 -1.23 -4.24 20.62
CA ILE A 253 -1.21 -5.68 20.25
C ILE A 253 -1.33 -6.56 21.50
N ALA A 254 -0.63 -6.23 22.59
CA ALA A 254 -0.80 -6.96 23.84
C ALA A 254 -2.21 -6.77 24.43
N ALA A 255 -2.74 -5.55 24.39
CA ALA A 255 -4.09 -5.24 24.86
C ALA A 255 -5.18 -5.94 24.04
N LEU A 256 -4.94 -6.22 22.75
CA LEU A 256 -5.79 -7.08 21.91
C LEU A 256 -5.93 -8.49 22.50
N GLY A 257 -4.97 -8.91 23.32
CA GLY A 257 -4.86 -10.29 23.80
C GLY A 257 -4.04 -11.16 22.85
N ALA A 258 -3.21 -10.59 21.99
CA ALA A 258 -2.17 -11.35 21.29
C ALA A 258 -1.04 -11.76 22.27
N ASN A 259 -0.34 -12.85 21.98
CA ASN A 259 0.92 -13.23 22.66
C ASN A 259 2.10 -13.30 21.70
N CYS A 260 1.85 -13.11 20.41
CA CYS A 260 2.85 -13.25 19.37
C CYS A 260 2.59 -12.24 18.25
N LEU A 261 3.63 -11.85 17.54
CA LEU A 261 3.54 -11.20 16.25
C LEU A 261 4.55 -11.81 15.26
N ARG A 262 4.33 -11.60 13.97
CA ARG A 262 5.29 -11.99 12.92
C ARG A 262 5.82 -10.75 12.23
N ALA A 263 7.15 -10.62 12.20
CA ALA A 263 7.85 -9.65 11.37
C ALA A 263 8.23 -10.31 10.04
N TYR A 264 7.83 -9.72 8.91
CA TYR A 264 8.09 -10.28 7.57
C TYR A 264 9.56 -10.22 7.15
N THR A 265 10.24 -9.17 7.56
CA THR A 265 11.65 -8.89 7.30
C THR A 265 12.32 -8.49 8.60
N ILE A 266 13.63 -8.23 8.53
CA ILE A 266 14.30 -7.45 9.58
C ILE A 266 13.62 -6.06 9.62
N LEU A 267 13.16 -5.65 10.80
CA LEU A 267 12.54 -4.34 11.04
C LEU A 267 13.60 -3.33 11.50
N PRO A 268 13.32 -2.01 11.52
CA PRO A 268 14.28 -1.04 12.05
C PRO A 268 14.70 -1.33 13.49
N PRO A 269 15.90 -0.91 13.94
CA PRO A 269 16.37 -1.12 15.32
C PRO A 269 15.36 -0.68 16.39
N GLY A 270 14.61 0.39 16.13
CA GLY A 270 13.56 0.89 17.04
C GLY A 270 12.48 -0.14 17.38
N PHE A 271 12.17 -1.08 16.49
CA PHE A 271 11.24 -2.17 16.78
C PHE A 271 11.80 -3.13 17.84
N TYR A 272 13.05 -3.56 17.67
CA TYR A 272 13.71 -4.50 18.59
C TYR A 272 13.92 -3.88 19.97
N ASP A 273 14.31 -2.60 20.01
CA ASP A 273 14.42 -1.83 21.24
C ASP A 273 13.06 -1.70 21.96
N ALA A 274 11.99 -1.41 21.21
CA ALA A 274 10.64 -1.35 21.77
C ALA A 274 10.17 -2.70 22.31
N LEU A 275 10.44 -3.80 21.61
CA LEU A 275 10.13 -5.16 22.06
C LEU A 275 10.86 -5.51 23.36
N LEU A 276 12.16 -5.24 23.42
CA LEU A 276 12.97 -5.49 24.60
C LEU A 276 12.47 -4.67 25.81
N ARG A 277 12.16 -3.39 25.59
CA ARG A 277 11.59 -2.49 26.61
C ARG A 277 10.24 -3.00 27.10
N TYR A 278 9.33 -3.31 26.18
CA TYR A 278 8.01 -3.83 26.49
C TYR A 278 8.11 -5.10 27.35
N ASN A 279 8.89 -6.10 26.92
CA ASN A 279 9.01 -7.37 27.64
C ASN A 279 9.73 -7.25 28.99
N SER A 280 10.68 -6.33 29.11
CA SER A 280 11.33 -6.02 30.41
C SER A 280 10.33 -5.45 31.42
N GLN A 281 9.36 -4.66 30.96
CA GLN A 281 8.28 -4.12 31.79
C GLN A 281 7.14 -5.13 32.05
N HIS A 282 7.03 -6.16 31.22
CA HIS A 282 5.94 -7.15 31.23
C HIS A 282 6.44 -8.60 31.35
N ALA A 283 7.44 -8.85 32.20
CA ALA A 283 8.11 -10.15 32.31
C ALA A 283 7.18 -11.35 32.62
N ALA A 284 6.00 -11.11 33.21
CA ALA A 284 5.01 -12.15 33.48
C ALA A 284 4.22 -12.60 32.24
N SER A 285 4.17 -11.76 31.21
CA SER A 285 3.38 -11.96 29.98
C SER A 285 4.08 -11.32 28.78
N PRO A 286 5.27 -11.82 28.39
CA PRO A 286 6.01 -11.27 27.28
C PRO A 286 5.27 -11.49 25.94
N LEU A 287 5.49 -10.57 25.00
CA LEU A 287 5.17 -10.76 23.59
C LEU A 287 6.33 -11.49 22.90
N TYR A 288 5.97 -12.51 22.12
CA TYR A 288 6.91 -13.26 21.30
C TYR A 288 6.88 -12.82 19.83
N VAL A 289 7.96 -13.09 19.10
CA VAL A 289 8.06 -12.78 17.67
C VAL A 289 8.41 -14.03 16.87
N PHE A 290 7.72 -14.24 15.75
CA PHE A 290 8.28 -15.01 14.64
C PHE A 290 9.07 -14.06 13.74
N GLN A 291 10.38 -14.28 13.65
CA GLN A 291 11.21 -13.54 12.71
C GLN A 291 11.17 -14.28 11.37
N SER A 292 10.50 -13.68 10.40
CA SER A 292 10.51 -14.19 9.02
C SER A 292 11.71 -13.62 8.26
N ILE A 293 12.15 -14.36 7.25
CA ILE A 293 13.23 -13.97 6.37
C ILE A 293 12.73 -14.08 4.93
N TRP A 294 12.36 -12.92 4.37
CA TRP A 294 11.66 -12.82 3.10
C TRP A 294 12.56 -13.16 1.90
N ILE A 295 12.06 -14.03 1.01
CA ILE A 295 12.71 -14.38 -0.26
C ILE A 295 12.36 -13.32 -1.31
N LYS A 296 13.37 -12.63 -1.82
CA LYS A 296 13.23 -11.72 -2.97
C LYS A 296 13.07 -12.50 -4.27
N ASP A 297 12.69 -11.82 -5.35
CA ASP A 297 12.55 -12.47 -6.65
C ASP A 297 13.90 -12.96 -7.16
N ALA A 298 13.97 -14.26 -7.45
CA ALA A 298 15.18 -14.90 -7.94
C ALA A 298 15.37 -14.67 -9.44
N PRO A 299 16.61 -14.54 -9.93
CA PRO A 299 16.90 -14.49 -11.36
C PRO A 299 16.29 -15.69 -12.10
N ASP A 300 15.51 -15.40 -13.15
CA ASP A 300 14.77 -16.41 -13.95
C ASP A 300 13.88 -17.36 -13.13
N GLY A 301 13.45 -16.95 -11.93
CA GLY A 301 12.69 -17.77 -10.99
C GLY A 301 13.47 -18.97 -10.42
N ASN A 302 14.81 -18.95 -10.48
CA ASN A 302 15.66 -20.04 -10.01
C ASN A 302 16.26 -19.76 -8.63
N LEU A 303 15.66 -20.34 -7.58
CA LEU A 303 16.13 -20.17 -6.20
C LEU A 303 17.55 -20.74 -5.99
N LEU A 304 17.97 -21.74 -6.78
CA LEU A 304 19.32 -22.31 -6.70
C LEU A 304 20.40 -21.50 -7.45
N ASP A 305 20.06 -20.32 -8.00
CA ASP A 305 21.10 -19.45 -8.54
C ASP A 305 22.17 -19.15 -7.47
N LYS A 306 23.44 -19.20 -7.85
CA LYS A 306 24.56 -19.12 -6.91
C LYS A 306 24.67 -17.75 -6.25
N GLY A 307 24.48 -16.68 -7.04
CA GLY A 307 24.53 -15.31 -6.53
C GLY A 307 23.37 -15.06 -5.58
N PHE A 308 22.15 -15.40 -6.03
CA PHE A 308 20.94 -15.29 -5.23
C PHE A 308 21.02 -16.08 -3.92
N THR A 309 21.48 -17.33 -3.97
CA THR A 309 21.62 -18.19 -2.78
C THR A 309 22.64 -17.62 -1.79
N ALA A 310 23.75 -17.05 -2.28
CA ALA A 310 24.75 -16.40 -1.44
C ALA A 310 24.22 -15.11 -0.79
N ASP A 311 23.47 -14.30 -1.53
CA ASP A 311 22.84 -13.08 -1.01
C ASP A 311 21.80 -13.42 0.05
N PHE A 312 20.94 -14.41 -0.20
CA PHE A 312 19.97 -14.87 0.78
C PHE A 312 20.65 -15.48 2.02
N GLN A 313 21.77 -16.19 1.85
CA GLN A 313 22.58 -16.69 2.98
C GLN A 313 23.09 -15.55 3.88
N ASN A 314 23.46 -14.41 3.31
CA ASN A 314 23.86 -13.24 4.09
C ASN A 314 22.65 -12.64 4.82
N GLU A 315 21.48 -12.61 4.21
CA GLU A 315 20.26 -12.16 4.88
C GLU A 315 19.88 -13.04 6.07
N LEU A 316 20.05 -14.37 5.97
CA LEU A 316 19.88 -15.28 7.11
C LEU A 316 20.78 -14.89 8.28
N ARG A 317 22.06 -14.59 8.00
CA ARG A 317 23.03 -14.17 9.02
C ARG A 317 22.68 -12.81 9.63
N ASN A 318 22.25 -11.87 8.80
CA ASN A 318 21.80 -10.55 9.23
C ASN A 318 20.61 -10.66 10.20
N ALA A 319 19.65 -11.53 9.90
CA ALA A 319 18.48 -11.73 10.76
C ALA A 319 18.86 -12.32 12.11
N VAL A 320 19.76 -13.33 12.14
CA VAL A 320 20.30 -13.89 13.40
C VAL A 320 21.03 -12.80 14.19
N ASP A 321 21.95 -12.07 13.56
CA ASP A 321 22.73 -11.04 14.25
C ASP A 321 21.84 -9.89 14.76
N ALA A 322 20.77 -9.54 14.05
CA ALA A 322 19.84 -8.50 14.45
C ALA A 322 19.06 -8.87 15.71
N ILE A 323 18.51 -10.10 15.80
CA ILE A 323 17.76 -10.53 17.00
C ILE A 323 18.66 -10.68 18.23
N HIS A 324 19.94 -10.95 18.05
CA HIS A 324 20.94 -11.07 19.14
C HIS A 324 21.58 -9.72 19.50
N GLY A 325 21.16 -8.61 18.88
CA GLY A 325 21.72 -7.28 19.17
C GLY A 325 23.19 -7.12 18.75
N GLN A 326 23.60 -7.77 17.66
CA GLN A 326 24.98 -7.81 17.15
C GLN A 326 25.12 -7.37 15.69
N ALA A 327 24.05 -6.83 15.08
CA ALA A 327 24.07 -6.41 13.69
C ALA A 327 24.34 -4.91 13.51
N SER A 328 25.07 -4.58 12.45
CA SER A 328 25.16 -3.22 11.90
C SER A 328 24.93 -3.33 10.40
N LEU A 329 23.68 -3.11 9.98
CA LEU A 329 23.24 -3.38 8.61
C LEU A 329 23.24 -2.09 7.77
N PRO A 330 23.74 -2.13 6.52
CA PRO A 330 23.78 -0.95 5.66
C PRO A 330 22.37 -0.42 5.37
N MET A 331 22.24 0.91 5.27
CA MET A 331 20.97 1.57 4.98
C MET A 331 21.05 2.31 3.63
N ARG A 332 20.61 1.64 2.57
CA ARG A 332 20.47 2.20 1.23
C ARG A 332 18.99 2.48 0.93
N PRO A 333 18.68 3.35 -0.06
CA PRO A 333 17.30 3.50 -0.53
C PRO A 333 16.66 2.13 -0.81
N GLY A 334 15.50 1.87 -0.20
CA GLY A 334 14.78 0.59 -0.34
C GLY A 334 15.26 -0.55 0.56
N THR A 335 16.19 -0.32 1.49
CA THR A 335 16.66 -1.34 2.45
C THR A 335 16.49 -0.86 3.89
N ILE A 336 16.06 -1.76 4.77
CA ILE A 336 15.98 -1.52 6.21
C ILE A 336 17.34 -1.91 6.82
N GLY A 337 17.86 -1.05 7.69
CA GLY A 337 19.13 -1.27 8.36
C GLY A 337 19.30 -0.36 9.56
N GLY A 338 20.52 -0.30 10.09
CA GLY A 338 20.84 0.44 11.30
C GLY A 338 21.75 -0.37 12.21
N ILE A 339 21.84 0.05 13.47
CA ILE A 339 22.66 -0.58 14.51
C ILE A 339 21.73 -1.25 15.51
N TYR A 340 21.82 -2.56 15.61
CA TYR A 340 20.99 -3.39 16.47
C TYR A 340 21.80 -3.74 17.71
N THR A 341 21.33 -3.33 18.88
CA THR A 341 22.03 -3.53 20.17
C THR A 341 21.18 -4.25 21.22
N GLY A 342 19.85 -4.25 21.07
CA GLY A 342 18.95 -5.01 21.93
C GLY A 342 18.94 -6.50 21.58
N ASP A 343 19.37 -7.35 22.53
CA ASP A 343 19.20 -8.79 22.42
C ASP A 343 17.75 -9.18 22.74
N VAL A 344 16.98 -9.46 21.69
CA VAL A 344 15.59 -9.95 21.79
C VAL A 344 15.50 -11.46 21.57
N SER A 345 16.62 -12.16 21.41
CA SER A 345 16.65 -13.60 21.12
C SER A 345 15.85 -14.48 22.11
N PRO A 346 15.69 -14.13 23.41
CA PRO A 346 14.78 -14.87 24.31
C PRO A 346 13.30 -14.79 23.93
N TYR A 347 12.91 -13.78 23.15
CA TYR A 347 11.53 -13.49 22.76
C TYR A 347 11.23 -13.87 21.30
N VAL A 348 12.19 -14.45 20.58
CA VAL A 348 11.97 -14.98 19.23
C VAL A 348 11.55 -16.45 19.31
N LEU A 349 10.26 -16.69 19.05
CA LEU A 349 9.62 -18.01 19.19
C LEU A 349 10.09 -19.01 18.14
N GLY A 350 10.42 -18.54 16.94
CA GLY A 350 10.86 -19.40 15.85
C GLY A 350 11.22 -18.62 14.59
N TRP A 351 11.80 -19.35 13.65
CA TRP A 351 12.18 -18.85 12.33
C TRP A 351 11.13 -19.24 11.26
N LEU A 352 10.79 -18.30 10.39
CA LEU A 352 9.98 -18.53 9.19
C LEU A 352 10.79 -18.16 7.95
N VAL A 353 11.29 -19.15 7.23
CA VAL A 353 12.11 -18.91 6.02
C VAL A 353 11.19 -18.82 4.80
N GLY A 354 11.24 -17.69 4.10
CA GLY A 354 10.48 -17.48 2.87
C GLY A 354 9.25 -16.61 3.00
N ARG A 355 8.44 -16.70 1.95
CA ARG A 355 7.17 -16.00 1.73
C ARG A 355 6.19 -16.98 1.10
N ASP A 356 4.98 -16.51 0.81
CA ASP A 356 4.06 -17.24 -0.07
C ASP A 356 4.70 -17.27 -1.47
N LEU A 357 5.38 -18.37 -1.79
CA LEU A 357 6.04 -18.58 -3.07
C LEU A 357 4.99 -18.82 -4.15
N GLU A 358 5.21 -18.25 -5.32
CA GLU A 358 4.37 -18.48 -6.48
C GLU A 358 4.63 -19.87 -7.09
N PRO A 359 3.59 -20.60 -7.55
CA PRO A 359 3.76 -21.88 -8.23
C PRO A 359 4.75 -21.86 -9.39
N HIS A 360 4.78 -20.77 -10.18
CA HIS A 360 5.71 -20.67 -11.30
C HIS A 360 7.18 -20.63 -10.86
N VAL A 361 7.51 -20.01 -9.72
CA VAL A 361 8.88 -19.97 -9.17
C VAL A 361 9.31 -21.37 -8.74
N VAL A 362 8.42 -22.11 -8.08
CA VAL A 362 8.67 -23.50 -7.66
C VAL A 362 8.90 -24.39 -8.88
N LEU A 363 8.04 -24.30 -9.89
CA LEU A 363 8.18 -25.06 -11.14
C LEU A 363 9.46 -24.71 -11.89
N ALA A 364 9.80 -23.42 -12.02
CA ALA A 364 11.01 -22.96 -12.70
C ALA A 364 12.28 -23.48 -12.01
N THR A 365 12.35 -23.37 -10.68
CA THR A 365 13.45 -23.90 -9.87
C THR A 365 13.55 -25.42 -10.03
N ASN A 366 12.44 -26.14 -9.93
CA ASN A 366 12.42 -27.60 -10.01
C ASN A 366 12.88 -28.13 -11.38
N ARG A 367 12.42 -27.52 -12.48
CA ARG A 367 12.78 -27.93 -13.85
C ARG A 367 14.27 -27.71 -14.13
N ARG A 368 14.87 -26.63 -13.62
CA ARG A 368 16.27 -26.29 -13.88
C ARG A 368 17.26 -27.12 -13.07
N ASN A 369 16.81 -27.74 -11.98
CA ASN A 369 17.68 -28.41 -11.01
C ASN A 369 17.21 -29.84 -10.71
N SER A 370 16.65 -30.56 -11.68
CA SER A 370 15.98 -31.86 -11.49
C SER A 370 16.79 -32.97 -10.81
N ASP A 371 18.12 -32.83 -10.80
CA ASP A 371 19.05 -33.77 -10.17
C ASP A 371 19.17 -33.56 -8.64
N VAL A 372 18.70 -32.41 -8.13
CA VAL A 372 18.72 -32.07 -6.71
C VAL A 372 17.49 -32.68 -6.02
N LYS A 373 17.68 -33.74 -5.24
CA LYS A 373 16.58 -34.50 -4.61
C LYS A 373 16.72 -34.75 -3.11
N SER A 374 17.87 -34.43 -2.55
CA SER A 374 18.18 -34.70 -1.15
C SER A 374 19.22 -33.73 -0.62
N PHE A 375 19.20 -33.53 0.68
CA PHE A 375 20.22 -32.80 1.41
C PHE A 375 20.35 -33.36 2.82
N SER A 376 21.59 -33.44 3.31
CA SER A 376 21.90 -33.83 4.68
C SER A 376 22.78 -32.76 5.32
N GLY A 377 22.17 -31.96 6.20
CA GLY A 377 22.81 -30.89 6.95
C GLY A 377 23.18 -31.28 8.38
N ALA A 378 23.56 -30.28 9.17
CA ALA A 378 23.94 -30.48 10.57
C ALA A 378 22.72 -30.62 11.50
N TYR A 379 21.57 -30.07 11.11
CA TYR A 379 20.34 -30.00 11.90
C TYR A 379 19.14 -30.56 11.15
N LEU A 380 19.09 -30.41 9.82
CA LEU A 380 17.99 -30.84 8.97
C LEU A 380 18.44 -31.75 7.83
N THR A 381 17.58 -32.68 7.47
CA THR A 381 17.73 -33.58 6.33
C THR A 381 16.45 -33.60 5.50
N ILE A 382 16.57 -33.89 4.21
CA ILE A 382 15.45 -34.14 3.30
C ILE A 382 15.86 -35.20 2.29
N GLU A 383 14.98 -36.17 2.06
CA GLU A 383 15.11 -37.21 1.04
C GLU A 383 13.87 -37.22 0.15
N GLY A 384 14.06 -37.42 -1.16
CA GLY A 384 12.95 -37.44 -2.12
C GLY A 384 12.23 -36.10 -2.26
N GLY A 385 12.90 -35.00 -1.91
CA GLY A 385 12.38 -33.65 -2.09
C GLY A 385 12.47 -33.19 -3.54
N ASN A 386 11.64 -32.22 -3.92
CA ASN A 386 11.88 -31.43 -5.13
C ASN A 386 13.01 -30.40 -4.89
N PRO A 387 13.65 -29.87 -5.94
CA PRO A 387 14.76 -28.93 -5.78
C PRO A 387 14.46 -27.70 -4.91
N THR A 388 13.25 -27.14 -4.98
CA THR A 388 12.83 -26.04 -4.11
C THR A 388 12.76 -26.45 -2.64
N GLU A 389 12.15 -27.59 -2.32
CA GLU A 389 12.12 -28.14 -0.95
C GLU A 389 13.54 -28.41 -0.42
N VAL A 390 14.44 -28.91 -1.27
CA VAL A 390 15.85 -29.12 -0.92
C VAL A 390 16.54 -27.79 -0.63
N TRP A 391 16.34 -26.77 -1.47
CA TRP A 391 16.92 -25.45 -1.25
C TRP A 391 16.40 -24.81 0.04
N LEU A 392 15.10 -24.85 0.29
CA LEU A 392 14.50 -24.35 1.55
C LEU A 392 15.07 -25.08 2.77
N THR A 393 15.23 -26.41 2.69
CA THR A 393 15.85 -27.21 3.76
C THR A 393 17.30 -26.78 4.01
N GLN A 394 18.09 -26.56 2.96
CA GLN A 394 19.46 -26.05 3.07
C GLN A 394 19.52 -24.67 3.71
N ARG A 395 18.59 -23.77 3.36
CA ARG A 395 18.54 -22.42 3.95
C ARG A 395 18.16 -22.47 5.43
N CYS A 396 17.18 -23.28 5.81
CA CYS A 396 16.81 -23.49 7.21
C CYS A 396 17.98 -24.09 8.01
N ASP A 397 18.69 -25.08 7.46
CA ASP A 397 19.86 -25.69 8.11
C ASP A 397 21.00 -24.69 8.32
N ALA A 398 21.31 -23.90 7.28
CA ALA A 398 22.37 -22.90 7.34
C ALA A 398 22.05 -21.75 8.33
N LEU A 399 20.78 -21.37 8.46
CA LEU A 399 20.30 -20.43 9.47
C LEU A 399 20.55 -20.95 10.89
N LEU A 400 20.12 -22.20 11.16
CA LEU A 400 20.34 -22.86 12.44
C LEU A 400 21.82 -23.04 12.74
N GLN A 401 22.62 -23.43 11.75
CA GLN A 401 24.05 -23.63 11.89
C GLN A 401 24.76 -22.35 12.30
N TYR A 402 24.49 -21.24 11.61
CA TYR A 402 25.11 -19.95 11.94
C TYR A 402 24.78 -19.51 13.37
N GLU A 403 23.53 -19.67 13.78
CA GLU A 403 23.11 -19.32 15.12
C GLU A 403 23.77 -20.19 16.21
N VAL A 404 23.79 -21.51 16.02
CA VAL A 404 24.40 -22.42 16.99
C VAL A 404 25.91 -22.16 17.11
N GLU A 405 26.60 -22.01 15.98
CA GLU A 405 28.05 -21.81 16.00
C GLU A 405 28.43 -20.52 16.72
N LYS A 406 27.75 -19.41 16.39
CA LYS A 406 28.06 -18.08 16.91
C LYS A 406 27.50 -17.83 18.32
N TYR A 407 26.27 -18.24 18.58
CA TYR A 407 25.54 -17.91 19.81
C TYR A 407 25.27 -19.11 20.72
N ASN A 408 25.31 -20.34 20.21
CA ASN A 408 24.91 -21.56 20.94
C ASN A 408 23.43 -21.55 21.36
N TRP A 409 22.57 -21.06 20.46
CA TRP A 409 21.11 -21.05 20.59
C TRP A 409 20.46 -21.92 19.51
N GLN A 410 19.28 -22.46 19.80
CA GLN A 410 18.36 -23.02 18.81
C GLN A 410 16.93 -22.56 19.09
N ARG A 411 16.11 -22.59 18.04
CA ARG A 411 14.66 -22.41 18.11
C ARG A 411 13.97 -23.18 16.98
N PRO A 412 12.64 -23.41 17.06
CA PRO A 412 11.88 -24.05 16.00
C PRO A 412 12.03 -23.31 14.65
N VAL A 413 11.99 -24.07 13.55
CA VAL A 413 12.09 -23.51 12.19
C VAL A 413 11.04 -24.13 11.25
N ALA A 414 10.51 -23.31 10.35
CA ALA A 414 9.71 -23.74 9.21
C ALA A 414 10.03 -22.88 7.99
N PHE A 415 9.68 -23.36 6.80
CA PHE A 415 9.51 -22.49 5.64
C PHE A 415 8.04 -22.09 5.51
N VAL A 416 7.78 -20.90 5.00
CA VAL A 416 6.42 -20.39 4.75
C VAL A 416 5.83 -21.12 3.54
N ASN A 417 4.58 -21.57 3.67
CA ASN A 417 3.82 -22.21 2.60
C ASN A 417 2.44 -21.56 2.43
N THR A 418 1.77 -21.86 1.34
CA THR A 418 0.41 -21.35 1.01
C THR A 418 -0.49 -22.51 0.58
N ALA A 419 -1.81 -22.33 0.66
CA ALA A 419 -2.79 -23.30 0.18
C ALA A 419 -2.59 -23.66 -1.30
N SER A 420 -2.14 -22.74 -2.15
CA SER A 420 -1.83 -23.01 -3.57
C SER A 420 -0.75 -24.08 -3.78
N LEU A 421 0.11 -24.29 -2.79
CA LEU A 421 1.27 -25.18 -2.80
C LEU A 421 1.15 -26.30 -1.76
N ASP A 422 -0.06 -26.52 -1.23
CA ASP A 422 -0.28 -27.56 -0.25
C ASP A 422 -0.05 -28.97 -0.86
N PRO A 423 0.19 -29.99 -0.03
CA PRO A 423 0.40 -31.36 -0.49
C PRO A 423 -0.91 -32.17 -0.62
N LEU A 424 -2.07 -31.53 -0.48
CA LEU A 424 -3.37 -32.16 -0.68
C LEU A 424 -3.65 -32.28 -2.19
N THR A 425 -4.81 -32.80 -2.55
CA THR A 425 -5.24 -32.90 -3.94
C THR A 425 -6.63 -32.32 -4.06
N HIS A 426 -6.82 -31.45 -5.05
CA HIS A 426 -8.04 -30.66 -5.21
C HIS A 426 -8.69 -30.97 -6.57
N PRO A 427 -9.68 -31.88 -6.63
CA PRO A 427 -10.30 -32.28 -7.89
C PRO A 427 -10.96 -31.14 -8.68
N THR A 428 -11.37 -30.08 -7.99
CA THR A 428 -12.01 -28.90 -8.57
C THR A 428 -11.01 -27.90 -9.15
N GLU A 429 -9.71 -28.09 -8.91
CA GLU A 429 -8.63 -27.24 -9.43
C GLU A 429 -7.90 -28.01 -10.54
N SER A 430 -8.27 -27.75 -11.80
CA SER A 430 -7.52 -28.29 -12.93
C SER A 430 -6.27 -27.46 -13.18
N ARG A 431 -5.20 -28.13 -13.63
CA ARG A 431 -4.00 -27.41 -14.06
C ARG A 431 -4.32 -26.63 -15.32
N MET A 432 -3.68 -25.49 -15.53
CA MET A 432 -3.99 -24.64 -16.68
C MET A 432 -3.81 -25.33 -18.03
N ALA A 433 -2.83 -26.22 -18.16
CA ALA A 433 -2.66 -27.02 -19.38
C ALA A 433 -3.82 -28.02 -19.59
N GLU A 434 -4.37 -28.58 -18.51
CA GLU A 434 -5.53 -29.46 -18.53
C GLU A 434 -6.78 -28.64 -18.89
N GLU A 435 -7.00 -27.50 -18.23
CA GLU A 435 -8.09 -26.58 -18.53
C GLU A 435 -8.08 -26.14 -19.99
N PHE A 436 -6.92 -25.73 -20.52
CA PHE A 436 -6.80 -25.28 -21.91
C PHE A 436 -7.09 -26.41 -22.89
N SER A 437 -6.75 -27.66 -22.53
CA SER A 437 -7.09 -28.83 -23.35
C SER A 437 -8.59 -29.09 -23.37
N ILE A 438 -9.27 -28.97 -22.23
CA ILE A 438 -10.74 -29.04 -22.12
C ILE A 438 -11.39 -27.92 -22.94
N ARG A 439 -10.92 -26.68 -22.79
CA ARG A 439 -11.47 -25.52 -23.51
C ARG A 439 -11.33 -25.65 -25.02
N ARG A 440 -10.19 -26.15 -25.51
CA ARG A 440 -10.01 -26.46 -26.94
C ARG A 440 -10.95 -27.55 -27.43
N SER A 441 -11.18 -28.61 -26.64
CA SER A 441 -12.09 -29.69 -27.04
C SER A 441 -13.55 -29.22 -27.11
N LEU A 442 -13.91 -28.21 -26.31
CA LEU A 442 -15.20 -27.53 -26.36
C LEU A 442 -15.33 -26.51 -27.51
N GLY A 443 -14.28 -26.31 -28.32
CA GLY A 443 -14.32 -25.44 -29.50
C GLY A 443 -13.81 -24.01 -29.27
N GLU A 444 -13.21 -23.70 -28.11
CA GLU A 444 -12.58 -22.41 -27.85
C GLU A 444 -11.25 -22.30 -28.63
N LYS A 445 -11.22 -21.41 -29.63
CA LYS A 445 -10.10 -21.28 -30.57
C LYS A 445 -9.05 -20.24 -30.17
N GLU A 446 -9.44 -19.25 -29.37
CA GLU A 446 -8.64 -18.08 -29.01
C GLU A 446 -8.20 -18.15 -27.55
N LEU A 447 -7.36 -19.13 -27.22
CA LEU A 447 -6.73 -19.20 -25.91
C LEU A 447 -5.39 -18.46 -25.91
N PRO A 448 -5.07 -17.69 -24.86
CA PRO A 448 -3.75 -17.10 -24.74
C PRO A 448 -2.67 -18.19 -24.70
N PRO A 449 -1.43 -17.90 -25.10
CA PRO A 449 -0.33 -18.83 -24.90
C PRO A 449 -0.17 -19.09 -23.39
N LEU A 450 0.19 -20.33 -23.04
CA LEU A 450 0.57 -20.66 -21.68
C LEU A 450 1.83 -19.86 -21.33
N SER A 451 1.69 -18.91 -20.41
CA SER A 451 2.82 -18.15 -19.87
C SER A 451 3.70 -19.08 -19.02
N PRO A 452 5.03 -19.00 -19.14
CA PRO A 452 5.91 -19.73 -18.22
C PRO A 452 5.83 -19.19 -16.77
N ASN A 453 5.30 -17.98 -16.58
CA ASN A 453 5.17 -17.30 -15.29
C ASN A 453 3.73 -17.33 -14.76
N ILE A 454 2.97 -18.38 -15.08
CA ILE A 454 1.59 -18.50 -14.63
C ILE A 454 1.51 -19.19 -13.27
N ASP A 455 0.73 -18.60 -12.37
CA ASP A 455 0.41 -19.19 -11.08
C ASP A 455 -0.72 -20.20 -11.27
N ASP A 456 -0.33 -21.48 -11.23
CA ASP A 456 -1.20 -22.63 -11.43
C ASP A 456 -1.35 -23.36 -10.09
N ASP A 457 -2.46 -23.10 -9.40
CA ASP A 457 -2.79 -23.71 -8.11
C ASP A 457 -2.83 -25.24 -8.24
N ASP A 458 -2.36 -25.98 -7.23
CA ASP A 458 -2.31 -27.46 -7.23
C ASP A 458 -1.45 -28.09 -8.37
N ALA A 459 -0.63 -27.29 -9.08
CA ALA A 459 0.29 -27.79 -10.10
C ALA A 459 1.59 -28.38 -9.52
N VAL A 460 2.00 -27.89 -8.35
CA VAL A 460 3.19 -28.35 -7.61
C VAL A 460 2.96 -28.13 -6.12
N SER A 461 3.56 -28.99 -5.29
CA SER A 461 3.44 -28.90 -3.83
C SER A 461 4.80 -28.67 -3.18
N LEU A 462 4.77 -27.99 -2.03
CA LEU A 462 5.84 -27.98 -1.05
C LEU A 462 5.35 -28.72 0.19
N ASP A 463 6.03 -29.78 0.59
CA ASP A 463 5.61 -30.63 1.72
C ASP A 463 6.57 -30.49 2.92
N PRO A 464 6.19 -29.71 3.96
CA PRO A 464 6.97 -29.58 5.19
C PRO A 464 7.27 -30.90 5.89
N THR A 465 6.44 -31.93 5.71
CA THR A 465 6.63 -33.22 6.40
C THR A 465 7.86 -33.97 5.91
N LYS A 466 8.42 -33.61 4.75
CA LYS A 466 9.67 -34.17 4.22
C LYS A 466 10.91 -33.66 4.95
N LEU A 467 10.83 -32.52 5.66
CA LEU A 467 11.94 -31.98 6.43
C LEU A 467 12.08 -32.76 7.74
N LYS A 468 13.18 -33.50 7.87
CA LYS A 468 13.44 -34.35 9.04
C LYS A 468 14.52 -33.72 9.93
N PRO A 469 14.21 -33.44 11.21
CA PRO A 469 15.22 -33.01 12.17
C PRO A 469 16.21 -34.16 12.43
N THR A 470 17.49 -33.81 12.50
CA THR A 470 18.54 -34.72 12.99
C THR A 470 18.53 -34.77 14.53
N ALA A 471 19.28 -35.69 15.13
CA ALA A 471 19.36 -35.83 16.59
C ALA A 471 19.97 -34.61 17.31
N THR A 472 20.72 -33.77 16.60
CA THR A 472 21.36 -32.54 17.10
C THR A 472 20.40 -31.35 17.10
N PHE A 473 19.27 -31.43 16.38
CA PHE A 473 18.28 -30.37 16.35
C PHE A 473 17.18 -30.59 17.38
N LEU A 474 17.24 -29.82 18.47
CA LEU A 474 16.34 -29.92 19.61
C LEU A 474 15.13 -28.98 19.50
N GLY A 475 15.20 -27.96 18.65
CA GLY A 475 14.13 -26.98 18.44
C GLY A 475 12.90 -27.56 17.72
N GLY A 476 13.11 -28.43 16.73
CA GLY A 476 12.07 -29.10 15.95
C GLY A 476 11.56 -28.28 14.75
N THR A 477 10.84 -28.96 13.84
CA THR A 477 10.21 -28.37 12.65
C THR A 477 8.68 -28.36 12.75
N PHE A 478 8.04 -27.35 12.16
CA PHE A 478 6.59 -27.22 12.11
C PHE A 478 6.08 -26.87 10.70
N ALA A 479 4.80 -27.10 10.45
CA ALA A 479 4.12 -26.72 9.22
C ALA A 479 3.58 -25.29 9.36
N ALA A 480 3.79 -24.45 8.35
CA ALA A 480 3.47 -23.02 8.37
C ALA A 480 2.71 -22.65 7.07
N TYR A 481 1.43 -22.30 7.19
CA TYR A 481 0.57 -22.03 6.02
C TYR A 481 -0.20 -20.72 6.13
N SER A 482 -0.15 -19.92 5.07
CA SER A 482 -1.10 -18.84 4.81
C SER A 482 -2.40 -19.46 4.26
N VAL A 483 -3.54 -19.15 4.88
CA VAL A 483 -4.85 -19.74 4.54
C VAL A 483 -5.92 -18.67 4.61
N TYR A 484 -6.62 -18.46 3.51
CA TYR A 484 -7.73 -17.51 3.39
C TYR A 484 -9.04 -18.24 3.05
N PRO A 485 -10.21 -17.70 3.44
CA PRO A 485 -11.50 -18.38 3.26
C PRO A 485 -12.07 -18.28 1.83
N TYR A 486 -11.47 -17.45 0.98
CA TYR A 486 -11.97 -17.12 -0.36
C TYR A 486 -11.07 -17.63 -1.50
N TYR A 487 -9.78 -17.87 -1.25
CA TYR A 487 -8.80 -18.28 -2.26
C TYR A 487 -7.78 -19.27 -1.66
N PRO A 488 -7.27 -20.26 -2.41
CA PRO A 488 -7.57 -20.60 -3.80
C PRO A 488 -9.02 -21.02 -4.03
N ASP A 489 -9.46 -21.04 -5.28
CA ASP A 489 -10.87 -21.23 -5.59
C ASP A 489 -11.42 -22.60 -5.18
N PHE A 490 -10.59 -23.64 -5.07
CA PHE A 490 -11.03 -24.90 -4.47
C PHE A 490 -11.66 -24.72 -3.07
N MET A 491 -11.31 -23.65 -2.31
CA MET A 491 -11.97 -23.29 -1.04
C MET A 491 -13.47 -23.07 -1.21
N GLY A 492 -13.88 -22.47 -2.33
CA GLY A 492 -15.26 -22.17 -2.68
C GLY A 492 -15.91 -23.16 -3.64
N LEU A 493 -15.15 -24.09 -4.21
CA LEU A 493 -15.63 -25.00 -5.26
C LEU A 493 -15.64 -26.47 -4.83
N ASP A 494 -14.74 -26.91 -3.95
CA ASP A 494 -14.66 -28.31 -3.55
C ASP A 494 -15.86 -28.72 -2.68
N PRO A 495 -16.70 -29.69 -3.12
CA PRO A 495 -17.85 -30.14 -2.34
C PRO A 495 -17.51 -30.62 -0.93
N ARG A 496 -16.29 -31.15 -0.70
CA ARG A 496 -15.82 -31.55 0.63
C ARG A 496 -15.78 -30.37 1.58
N TYR A 497 -15.30 -29.22 1.11
CA TYR A 497 -15.19 -28.01 1.91
C TYR A 497 -16.54 -27.30 2.06
N LEU A 498 -17.36 -27.25 1.01
CA LEU A 498 -18.71 -26.64 1.07
C LEU A 498 -19.68 -27.37 2.02
N GLN A 499 -19.47 -28.67 2.24
CA GLN A 499 -20.24 -29.46 3.22
C GLN A 499 -19.76 -29.25 4.67
N GLY A 500 -18.59 -28.63 4.85
CA GLY A 500 -18.00 -28.36 6.16
C GLY A 500 -18.82 -27.42 7.03
N ARG A 501 -18.72 -27.60 8.35
CA ARG A 501 -19.48 -26.85 9.35
C ARG A 501 -18.58 -26.53 10.53
N ASP A 502 -18.81 -25.36 11.11
CA ASP A 502 -18.32 -24.99 12.44
C ASP A 502 -19.50 -24.79 13.41
N ALA A 503 -19.22 -24.34 14.63
CA ALA A 503 -20.25 -24.12 15.66
C ALA A 503 -21.31 -23.05 15.29
N GLN A 504 -21.06 -22.23 14.27
CA GLN A 504 -21.93 -21.14 13.80
C GLN A 504 -22.55 -21.41 12.42
N GLY A 505 -22.25 -22.55 11.77
CA GLY A 505 -22.86 -22.94 10.50
C GLY A 505 -21.85 -23.36 9.42
N PRO A 506 -22.19 -23.25 8.11
CA PRO A 506 -21.28 -23.54 6.99
C PRO A 506 -19.93 -22.81 7.09
N SER A 507 -18.83 -23.54 6.90
CA SER A 507 -17.47 -23.00 6.94
C SER A 507 -16.53 -23.87 6.09
N SER A 508 -16.21 -23.42 4.87
CA SER A 508 -15.19 -24.07 4.04
C SER A 508 -13.80 -23.93 4.65
N PHE A 509 -13.53 -22.77 5.26
CA PHE A 509 -12.29 -22.47 5.97
C PHE A 509 -11.99 -23.51 7.05
N GLN A 510 -12.96 -23.83 7.92
CA GLN A 510 -12.76 -24.87 8.94
C GLN A 510 -12.53 -26.24 8.30
N ALA A 511 -13.30 -26.61 7.28
CA ALA A 511 -13.18 -27.91 6.62
C ALA A 511 -11.81 -28.13 5.98
N TYR A 512 -11.29 -27.10 5.31
CA TYR A 512 -9.94 -27.12 4.74
C TYR A 512 -8.89 -27.26 5.85
N LEU A 513 -9.00 -26.48 6.94
CA LEU A 513 -8.08 -26.58 8.06
C LEU A 513 -8.10 -27.98 8.71
N GLU A 514 -9.25 -28.64 8.80
CA GLU A 514 -9.36 -30.02 9.30
C GLU A 514 -8.63 -31.01 8.39
N ASP A 515 -8.70 -30.85 7.06
CA ASP A 515 -8.02 -31.71 6.10
C ASP A 515 -6.50 -31.47 6.13
N LEU A 516 -6.07 -30.21 6.15
CA LEU A 516 -4.67 -29.83 6.30
C LEU A 516 -4.10 -30.32 7.63
N ARG A 517 -4.84 -30.18 8.75
CA ARG A 517 -4.43 -30.71 10.06
C ARG A 517 -4.31 -32.23 10.03
N ARG A 518 -5.22 -32.94 9.35
CA ARG A 518 -5.18 -34.40 9.20
C ARG A 518 -3.93 -34.86 8.46
N TYR A 519 -3.54 -34.16 7.40
CA TYR A 519 -2.29 -34.42 6.69
C TYR A 519 -1.08 -34.23 7.62
N HIS A 520 -1.04 -33.11 8.35
CA HIS A 520 0.04 -32.78 9.28
C HIS A 520 -0.13 -33.39 10.69
N LYS A 521 -0.80 -34.54 10.86
CA LYS A 521 -1.16 -35.10 12.19
C LYS A 521 0.03 -35.19 13.17
N ASP A 522 1.23 -35.50 12.67
CA ASP A 522 2.46 -35.70 13.43
C ASP A 522 3.38 -34.46 13.51
N MET A 523 2.92 -33.31 12.98
CA MET A 523 3.66 -32.05 12.94
C MET A 523 2.78 -30.91 13.48
N PRO A 524 3.30 -29.98 14.30
CA PRO A 524 2.55 -28.78 14.67
C PRO A 524 2.19 -27.98 13.41
N LEU A 525 0.94 -27.53 13.30
CA LEU A 525 0.46 -26.72 12.17
C LEU A 525 0.17 -25.30 12.66
N LEU A 526 0.97 -24.33 12.21
CA LEU A 526 0.75 -22.90 12.44
C LEU A 526 0.07 -22.31 11.20
N VAL A 527 -1.07 -21.64 11.40
CA VAL A 527 -1.66 -20.80 10.35
C VAL A 527 -0.95 -19.45 10.40
N THR A 528 0.02 -19.25 9.50
CA THR A 528 0.88 -18.06 9.51
C THR A 528 0.18 -16.81 9.05
N GLU A 529 -0.92 -16.94 8.30
CA GLU A 529 -1.78 -15.85 7.89
C GLU A 529 -3.20 -16.37 7.74
N PHE A 530 -4.16 -15.63 8.29
CA PHE A 530 -5.57 -15.69 7.90
C PHE A 530 -6.16 -14.30 8.10
N GLY A 531 -7.08 -13.91 7.24
CA GLY A 531 -7.63 -12.55 7.27
C GLY A 531 -8.87 -12.43 6.42
N ILE A 532 -9.54 -11.30 6.58
CA ILE A 532 -10.59 -10.84 5.68
C ILE A 532 -10.56 -9.31 5.67
N PRO A 533 -10.60 -8.66 4.50
CA PRO A 533 -10.49 -7.21 4.43
C PRO A 533 -11.81 -6.51 4.74
N SER A 534 -11.72 -5.30 5.27
CA SER A 534 -12.81 -4.31 5.18
C SER A 534 -12.72 -3.53 3.87
N GLY A 535 -13.76 -2.77 3.50
CA GLY A 535 -13.73 -1.87 2.34
C GLY A 535 -14.70 -2.26 1.23
N LEU A 536 -14.88 -1.37 0.25
CA LEU A 536 -15.91 -1.50 -0.79
C LEU A 536 -15.57 -2.51 -1.89
N GLY A 537 -14.29 -2.59 -2.28
CA GLY A 537 -13.85 -3.50 -3.34
C GLY A 537 -13.99 -4.97 -2.94
N ILE A 538 -14.37 -5.82 -3.90
CA ILE A 538 -14.35 -7.28 -3.78
C ILE A 538 -13.47 -7.83 -4.90
N SER A 539 -12.37 -8.49 -4.54
CA SER A 539 -11.44 -9.16 -5.48
C SER A 539 -11.74 -10.63 -5.69
N HIS A 540 -12.48 -11.25 -4.76
CA HIS A 540 -12.88 -12.64 -4.84
C HIS A 540 -14.15 -12.87 -4.02
N LEU A 541 -15.14 -13.54 -4.60
CA LEU A 541 -16.37 -13.94 -3.89
C LEU A 541 -16.20 -15.35 -3.30
N SER A 542 -16.82 -15.55 -2.14
CA SER A 542 -16.91 -16.82 -1.41
C SER A 542 -18.38 -17.23 -1.27
N PRO A 543 -18.75 -18.51 -1.45
CA PRO A 543 -20.15 -18.94 -1.35
C PRO A 543 -20.78 -18.73 0.03
N GLN A 544 -19.99 -18.49 1.09
CA GLN A 544 -20.49 -18.19 2.43
C GLN A 544 -20.51 -16.68 2.75
N GLY A 545 -20.21 -15.81 1.78
CA GLY A 545 -20.13 -14.35 1.98
C GLY A 545 -18.88 -13.90 2.76
N TRP A 546 -17.86 -14.77 2.85
CA TRP A 546 -16.55 -14.42 3.42
C TRP A 546 -15.64 -13.96 2.30
N ASP A 547 -16.10 -12.91 1.62
CA ASP A 547 -15.49 -12.41 0.40
C ASP A 547 -14.17 -11.69 0.69
N ASP A 548 -13.29 -11.62 -0.31
CA ASP A 548 -12.08 -10.80 -0.27
C ASP A 548 -12.45 -9.33 -0.45
N GLY A 549 -13.01 -8.74 0.62
CA GLY A 549 -13.51 -7.38 0.69
C GLY A 549 -15.04 -7.31 0.66
N GLY A 550 -15.61 -6.11 0.53
CA GLY A 550 -17.06 -5.90 0.60
C GLY A 550 -17.64 -5.92 2.01
N HIS A 551 -16.80 -5.80 3.05
CA HIS A 551 -17.21 -5.86 4.45
C HIS A 551 -16.99 -4.53 5.16
N ASN A 552 -17.95 -4.13 6.01
CA ASN A 552 -17.70 -3.09 6.99
C ASN A 552 -16.82 -3.60 8.16
N GLU A 553 -16.29 -2.69 8.97
CA GLU A 553 -15.36 -3.06 10.07
C GLU A 553 -15.98 -4.00 11.10
N VAL A 554 -17.30 -3.92 11.32
CA VAL A 554 -18.03 -4.80 12.24
C VAL A 554 -18.12 -6.22 11.68
N GLN A 555 -18.47 -6.35 10.39
CA GLN A 555 -18.51 -7.62 9.67
C GLN A 555 -17.12 -8.27 9.64
N GLN A 556 -16.08 -7.50 9.30
CA GLN A 556 -14.69 -7.95 9.36
C GLN A 556 -14.37 -8.56 10.75
N GLY A 557 -14.69 -7.84 11.82
CA GLY A 557 -14.49 -8.30 13.19
C GLY A 557 -15.20 -9.62 13.52
N ASN A 558 -16.45 -9.77 13.07
CA ASN A 558 -17.24 -10.98 13.30
C ASN A 558 -16.66 -12.20 12.57
N TYR A 559 -16.23 -12.03 11.31
CA TYR A 559 -15.60 -13.08 10.54
C TYR A 559 -14.23 -13.47 11.12
N LEU A 560 -13.40 -12.49 11.49
CA LEU A 560 -12.12 -12.77 12.16
C LEU A 560 -12.31 -13.52 13.48
N ALA A 561 -13.29 -13.13 14.30
CA ALA A 561 -13.62 -13.85 15.53
C ALA A 561 -14.03 -15.31 15.28
N ARG A 562 -14.72 -15.59 14.18
CA ARG A 562 -15.11 -16.95 13.76
C ARG A 562 -13.92 -17.75 13.22
N MET A 563 -13.04 -17.14 12.44
CA MET A 563 -11.80 -17.77 11.96
C MET A 563 -10.84 -18.12 13.11
N ILE A 564 -10.66 -17.19 14.06
CA ILE A 564 -9.88 -17.41 15.29
C ILE A 564 -10.32 -18.67 16.04
N ARG A 565 -11.64 -18.87 16.18
CA ARG A 565 -12.20 -20.08 16.80
C ARG A 565 -11.99 -21.31 15.93
N SER A 566 -12.17 -21.19 14.61
CA SER A 566 -11.93 -22.30 13.67
C SER A 566 -10.50 -22.82 13.76
N VAL A 567 -9.49 -21.93 13.75
CA VAL A 567 -8.06 -22.31 13.91
C VAL A 567 -7.82 -23.04 15.23
N ALA A 568 -8.46 -22.59 16.32
CA ALA A 568 -8.32 -23.25 17.63
C ALA A 568 -9.03 -24.62 17.67
N ASP A 569 -10.25 -24.69 17.15
CA ASP A 569 -11.12 -25.85 17.22
C ASP A 569 -10.63 -27.01 16.30
N THR A 570 -9.90 -26.71 15.23
CA THR A 570 -9.24 -27.72 14.37
C THR A 570 -7.97 -28.31 15.00
N GLY A 571 -7.48 -27.76 16.11
CA GLY A 571 -6.29 -28.26 16.79
C GLY A 571 -4.97 -27.86 16.13
N CYS A 572 -4.95 -26.76 15.38
CA CYS A 572 -3.72 -26.10 14.96
C CYS A 572 -2.90 -25.63 16.20
N ALA A 573 -1.61 -25.42 16.01
CA ALA A 573 -0.70 -24.90 17.04
C ALA A 573 -0.90 -23.40 17.30
N GLY A 574 -1.65 -22.72 16.42
CA GLY A 574 -2.07 -21.35 16.56
C GLY A 574 -2.29 -20.65 15.23
N GLY A 575 -2.55 -19.35 15.29
CA GLY A 575 -2.80 -18.53 14.12
C GLY A 575 -2.35 -17.07 14.27
N LEU A 576 -2.02 -16.45 13.15
CA LEU A 576 -1.67 -15.04 13.05
C LEU A 576 -2.64 -14.33 12.09
N ILE A 577 -3.26 -13.26 12.58
CA ILE A 577 -4.22 -12.45 11.80
C ILE A 577 -3.44 -11.56 10.82
N GLN A 578 -3.85 -11.59 9.57
CA GLN A 578 -3.45 -10.62 8.55
C GLN A 578 -4.42 -9.43 8.60
N SER A 579 -4.02 -8.24 9.06
CA SER A 579 -2.72 -7.85 9.66
C SER A 579 -2.90 -6.87 10.83
N TRP A 580 -1.80 -6.37 11.44
CA TRP A 580 -1.89 -5.32 12.46
C TRP A 580 -2.46 -4.01 11.91
N MET A 581 -2.08 -3.59 10.70
CA MET A 581 -2.43 -2.27 10.15
C MET A 581 -2.76 -2.30 8.67
N ASP A 582 -3.60 -1.36 8.23
CA ASP A 582 -3.90 -1.14 6.81
C ASP A 582 -2.67 -0.67 6.04
N GLU A 583 -2.56 -1.07 4.78
CA GLU A 583 -1.37 -0.90 3.94
C GLU A 583 -1.75 -0.27 2.60
N TRP A 584 -1.87 1.07 2.55
CA TRP A 584 -2.42 1.81 1.39
C TRP A 584 -1.70 1.57 0.05
N PHE A 585 -0.43 1.15 0.09
CA PHE A 585 0.33 0.87 -1.13
C PHE A 585 -0.12 -0.41 -1.86
N ARG A 586 -0.88 -1.30 -1.19
CA ARG A 586 -1.28 -2.59 -1.73
C ARG A 586 -2.41 -2.46 -2.75
N SER A 587 -2.27 -3.21 -3.82
CA SER A 587 -3.18 -3.21 -4.96
C SER A 587 -3.63 -4.62 -5.31
N ASN A 588 -4.92 -4.78 -5.58
CA ASN A 588 -5.46 -6.03 -6.08
C ASN A 588 -5.50 -6.05 -7.62
N TRP A 589 -5.70 -7.24 -8.19
CA TRP A 589 -5.65 -7.46 -9.63
C TRP A 589 -6.77 -6.78 -10.45
N LEU A 590 -7.89 -6.38 -9.84
CA LEU A 590 -9.00 -5.71 -10.54
C LEU A 590 -8.78 -4.20 -10.72
N VAL A 591 -7.84 -3.60 -9.97
CA VAL A 591 -7.64 -2.13 -9.96
C VAL A 591 -6.22 -1.71 -10.29
N ARG A 592 -5.22 -2.59 -10.21
CA ARG A 592 -3.80 -2.23 -10.42
C ARG A 592 -3.51 -1.52 -11.75
N ASP A 593 -4.22 -1.90 -12.82
CA ASP A 593 -4.03 -1.31 -14.15
C ASP A 593 -4.51 0.15 -14.20
N PHE A 594 -5.37 0.52 -13.26
CA PHE A 594 -5.89 1.87 -13.07
C PHE A 594 -5.11 2.64 -12.01
N GLU A 595 -4.04 2.12 -11.44
CA GLU A 595 -3.23 2.81 -10.45
C GLU A 595 -1.90 3.27 -11.07
N ALA A 596 -1.99 4.35 -11.84
CA ALA A 596 -0.91 4.83 -12.68
C ALA A 596 -0.56 6.31 -12.40
N PRO A 597 0.73 6.64 -12.15
CA PRO A 597 1.88 5.72 -12.16
C PRO A 597 2.00 4.90 -10.86
N GLY A 598 2.32 3.61 -10.98
CA GLY A 598 2.31 2.66 -9.87
C GLY A 598 3.29 2.94 -8.72
N ASN A 599 4.27 3.83 -8.90
CA ASN A 599 5.18 4.22 -7.83
C ASN A 599 4.58 5.24 -6.83
N ARG A 600 3.33 5.68 -7.05
CA ARG A 600 2.62 6.67 -6.22
C ARG A 600 1.47 6.09 -5.39
N THR A 601 1.12 4.80 -5.53
CA THR A 601 -0.07 4.19 -4.91
C THR A 601 -0.18 4.39 -3.40
N ARG A 602 0.95 4.45 -2.69
CA ARG A 602 1.01 4.77 -1.25
C ARG A 602 0.42 6.14 -0.85
N LEU A 603 0.13 7.04 -1.80
CA LEU A 603 -0.28 8.42 -1.54
C LEU A 603 -1.80 8.60 -1.36
N TRP A 604 -2.61 7.57 -1.58
CA TRP A 604 -4.06 7.63 -1.41
C TRP A 604 -4.59 6.25 -1.00
N LEU A 605 -5.77 6.21 -0.38
CA LEU A 605 -6.46 4.96 -0.14
C LEU A 605 -7.35 4.66 -1.34
N ASN A 606 -7.06 3.58 -2.06
CA ASN A 606 -8.02 3.03 -3.01
C ASN A 606 -8.97 2.08 -2.27
N ASP A 607 -10.17 2.56 -1.92
CA ASP A 607 -11.18 1.78 -1.20
C ASP A 607 -11.76 0.60 -2.02
N LEU A 608 -11.47 0.56 -3.33
CA LEU A 608 -11.74 -0.60 -4.19
C LEU A 608 -10.64 -1.67 -4.11
N SER A 609 -9.62 -1.45 -3.28
CA SER A 609 -8.54 -2.40 -3.02
C SER A 609 -8.67 -3.06 -1.64
N PRO A 610 -9.27 -4.26 -1.56
CA PRO A 610 -9.33 -5.01 -0.30
C PRO A 610 -7.95 -5.25 0.31
N ASP A 611 -6.91 -5.48 -0.51
CA ASP A 611 -5.55 -5.69 -0.03
C ASP A 611 -5.00 -4.52 0.80
N ALA A 612 -5.49 -3.30 0.59
CA ALA A 612 -5.09 -2.14 1.38
C ALA A 612 -5.71 -2.10 2.79
N GLN A 613 -6.70 -2.95 3.08
CA GLN A 613 -7.62 -2.78 4.21
C GLN A 613 -7.80 -4.04 5.10
N GLN A 614 -6.77 -4.89 5.17
CA GLN A 614 -6.78 -6.09 6.02
C GLN A 614 -6.46 -5.81 7.50
N GLY A 615 -5.99 -4.61 7.85
CA GLY A 615 -5.51 -4.30 9.19
C GLY A 615 -6.59 -4.19 10.25
N LEU A 616 -6.22 -4.41 11.52
CA LEU A 616 -7.02 -4.06 12.70
C LEU A 616 -6.87 -2.59 13.12
N MET A 617 -5.77 -1.95 12.71
CA MET A 617 -5.54 -0.52 12.83
C MET A 617 -5.66 0.13 11.43
N GLY A 618 -6.60 1.06 11.28
CA GLY A 618 -6.76 1.85 10.06
C GLY A 618 -6.08 3.21 10.16
N PHE A 619 -6.09 3.96 9.06
CA PHE A 619 -5.61 5.35 9.01
C PHE A 619 -6.70 6.29 8.50
N ARG A 620 -6.88 7.41 9.20
CA ARG A 620 -7.82 8.46 8.79
C ARG A 620 -7.21 9.31 7.68
N THR A 621 -8.00 9.56 6.64
CA THR A 621 -7.73 10.65 5.70
C THR A 621 -7.86 12.01 6.39
N ALA A 622 -7.37 13.07 5.74
CA ALA A 622 -7.37 14.41 6.31
C ALA A 622 -8.78 14.95 6.64
N ARG A 623 -9.83 14.38 6.04
CA ARG A 623 -11.23 14.81 6.20
C ARG A 623 -12.15 13.78 6.85
N ALA A 624 -11.62 12.66 7.32
CA ALA A 624 -12.42 11.54 7.84
C ALA A 624 -13.36 11.93 9.00
N GLU A 625 -12.94 12.84 9.89
CA GLU A 625 -13.76 13.32 11.02
C GLU A 625 -14.64 14.52 10.64
N THR A 626 -14.46 15.09 9.44
CA THR A 626 -15.26 16.21 8.94
C THR A 626 -16.52 15.69 8.25
N TYR A 627 -16.36 14.76 7.31
CA TYR A 627 -17.43 14.28 6.44
C TYR A 627 -17.95 12.91 6.89
N LEU A 628 -18.79 12.94 7.93
CA LEU A 628 -19.37 11.74 8.55
C LEU A 628 -20.71 11.30 7.95
N LEU A 629 -21.24 11.97 6.92
CA LEU A 629 -22.54 11.68 6.31
C LEU A 629 -23.71 11.79 7.33
N ARG A 630 -23.71 12.82 8.19
CA ARG A 630 -24.74 13.02 9.24
C ARG A 630 -25.76 14.11 8.90
N GLY A 631 -25.58 14.81 7.79
CA GLY A 631 -26.39 15.96 7.39
C GLY A 631 -26.12 17.20 8.24
N ASP A 632 -24.89 17.39 8.72
CA ASP A 632 -24.51 18.57 9.51
C ASP A 632 -23.91 19.66 8.61
N ALA A 633 -24.62 20.78 8.50
CA ALA A 633 -24.15 21.92 7.73
C ALA A 633 -22.82 22.50 8.25
N GLY A 634 -22.57 22.38 9.56
CA GLY A 634 -21.38 22.88 10.24
C GLY A 634 -20.10 22.14 9.88
N SER A 635 -20.18 20.90 9.39
CA SER A 635 -19.01 20.17 8.87
C SER A 635 -18.47 20.77 7.56
N TRP A 636 -19.23 21.63 6.89
CA TRP A 636 -18.91 22.18 5.55
C TRP A 636 -18.69 23.70 5.56
N GLN A 637 -18.17 24.27 6.65
CA GLN A 637 -17.90 25.72 6.72
C GLN A 637 -17.03 26.20 5.53
N PRO A 638 -17.25 27.41 4.98
CA PRO A 638 -16.64 27.86 3.72
C PRO A 638 -15.10 27.76 3.74
N PRO A 639 -14.46 27.23 2.68
CA PRO A 639 -14.60 27.66 1.27
C PRO A 639 -15.30 26.69 0.29
N HIS A 640 -15.97 25.64 0.75
CA HIS A 640 -16.39 24.51 -0.10
C HIS A 640 -17.70 24.69 -0.90
N LEU A 641 -18.30 25.89 -0.88
CA LEU A 641 -19.53 26.18 -1.63
C LEU A 641 -19.25 26.21 -3.13
N PHE A 642 -19.85 25.27 -3.86
CA PHE A 642 -19.64 25.12 -5.30
C PHE A 642 -20.70 25.89 -6.11
N TYR A 643 -21.98 25.65 -5.82
CA TYR A 643 -23.11 26.38 -6.39
C TYR A 643 -24.08 26.84 -5.29
N ALA A 644 -24.66 28.02 -5.48
CA ALA A 644 -25.80 28.49 -4.68
C ALA A 644 -26.83 29.11 -5.60
N LYS A 645 -28.08 28.66 -5.46
CA LYS A 645 -29.23 29.29 -6.09
C LYS A 645 -29.59 30.56 -5.31
N PRO A 646 -29.85 31.70 -5.97
CA PRO A 646 -30.33 32.90 -5.29
C PRO A 646 -31.66 32.62 -4.55
N PRO A 647 -31.91 33.24 -3.37
CA PRO A 647 -33.06 32.92 -2.50
C PRO A 647 -34.46 33.05 -3.11
N GLU A 648 -34.59 33.69 -4.28
CA GLU A 648 -35.87 33.93 -4.97
C GLU A 648 -35.91 33.34 -6.39
N SER A 649 -34.89 32.57 -6.80
CA SER A 649 -34.91 31.95 -8.13
C SER A 649 -35.86 30.76 -8.16
N PRO A 650 -36.84 30.72 -9.07
CA PRO A 650 -37.77 29.60 -9.17
C PRO A 650 -37.05 28.34 -9.65
N SER A 651 -37.66 27.17 -9.41
CA SER A 651 -37.28 25.92 -10.09
C SER A 651 -37.44 26.07 -11.60
N VAL A 652 -36.82 25.18 -12.37
CA VAL A 652 -37.05 25.12 -13.82
C VAL A 652 -38.52 24.86 -14.13
N ARG A 653 -39.15 23.99 -13.34
CA ARG A 653 -40.59 23.68 -13.41
C ARG A 653 -41.11 23.24 -12.05
N ASP A 654 -42.21 23.85 -11.63
CA ASP A 654 -43.02 23.37 -10.51
C ASP A 654 -44.19 22.53 -11.04
N PHE A 655 -44.52 21.45 -10.33
CA PHE A 655 -45.61 20.54 -10.70
C PHE A 655 -46.92 20.86 -9.97
N GLY A 656 -46.89 21.82 -9.04
CA GLY A 656 -48.04 22.22 -8.24
C GLY A 656 -48.43 21.17 -7.19
N ASP A 657 -47.50 20.30 -6.81
CA ASP A 657 -47.73 19.27 -5.80
C ASP A 657 -46.85 19.50 -4.56
N ARG A 658 -47.17 18.78 -3.47
CA ARG A 658 -46.48 18.95 -2.18
C ARG A 658 -45.00 18.57 -2.19
N TYR A 659 -44.49 17.99 -3.27
CA TYR A 659 -43.11 17.50 -3.40
C TYR A 659 -42.20 18.45 -4.17
N ASP A 660 -42.73 19.56 -4.72
CA ASP A 660 -41.92 20.62 -5.34
C ASP A 660 -40.79 21.10 -4.42
N PRO A 661 -40.97 21.28 -3.09
CA PRO A 661 -39.87 21.64 -2.18
C PRO A 661 -38.74 20.61 -2.10
N ALA A 662 -39.00 19.30 -2.26
CA ALA A 662 -37.89 18.34 -2.34
C ALA A 662 -37.12 18.46 -3.66
N ARG A 663 -37.82 18.82 -4.73
CA ARG A 663 -37.20 18.99 -6.05
C ARG A 663 -36.49 20.33 -6.18
N HIS A 664 -36.77 21.32 -5.34
CA HIS A 664 -36.10 22.60 -5.38
C HIS A 664 -34.66 22.53 -4.82
N LEU A 665 -33.67 22.72 -5.70
CA LEU A 665 -32.24 22.62 -5.39
C LEU A 665 -31.68 23.97 -4.92
N LEU A 666 -31.05 23.99 -3.73
CA LEU A 666 -30.56 25.23 -3.13
C LEU A 666 -29.05 25.41 -3.32
N ARG A 667 -28.25 24.44 -2.90
CA ARG A 667 -26.78 24.56 -2.87
C ARG A 667 -26.10 23.24 -3.15
N LEU A 668 -24.94 23.32 -3.79
CA LEU A 668 -24.02 22.19 -3.94
C LEU A 668 -22.68 22.59 -3.33
N TYR A 669 -22.11 21.69 -2.54
CA TYR A 669 -20.75 21.77 -2.00
C TYR A 669 -19.94 20.59 -2.54
N VAL A 670 -18.65 20.84 -2.79
CA VAL A 670 -17.71 19.82 -3.28
C VAL A 670 -16.40 19.96 -2.54
N ASP A 671 -15.88 18.86 -2.02
CA ASP A 671 -14.53 18.76 -1.47
C ASP A 671 -13.93 17.37 -1.75
N SER A 672 -12.70 17.11 -1.33
CA SER A 672 -12.05 15.82 -1.49
C SER A 672 -10.88 15.63 -0.53
N ASP A 673 -10.43 14.39 -0.40
CA ASP A 673 -9.25 14.04 0.38
C ASP A 673 -8.41 12.95 -0.30
N GLU A 674 -7.56 12.26 0.47
CA GLU A 674 -6.70 11.19 0.00
C GLU A 674 -7.45 9.89 -0.35
N ALA A 675 -8.78 9.85 -0.36
CA ALA A 675 -9.54 8.65 -0.71
C ALA A 675 -10.83 8.94 -1.50
N TYR A 676 -11.51 10.05 -1.21
CA TYR A 676 -12.85 10.30 -1.72
C TYR A 676 -13.03 11.71 -2.32
N LEU A 677 -13.93 11.80 -3.30
CA LEU A 677 -14.65 13.02 -3.68
C LEU A 677 -15.90 13.14 -2.80
N TYR A 678 -16.05 14.23 -2.07
CA TYR A 678 -17.21 14.52 -1.23
C TYR A 678 -18.16 15.51 -1.91
N LEU A 679 -19.46 15.23 -1.79
CA LEU A 679 -20.52 16.08 -2.31
C LEU A 679 -21.55 16.32 -1.22
N ARG A 680 -22.11 17.54 -1.17
CA ARG A 680 -23.28 17.84 -0.34
C ARG A 680 -24.30 18.64 -1.14
N LEU A 681 -25.53 18.16 -1.16
CA LEU A 681 -26.67 18.81 -1.78
C LEU A 681 -27.65 19.29 -0.71
N ASP A 682 -27.93 20.59 -0.72
CA ASP A 682 -29.02 21.19 0.06
C ASP A 682 -30.26 21.32 -0.82
N VAL A 683 -31.39 20.86 -0.31
CA VAL A 683 -32.71 21.05 -0.95
C VAL A 683 -33.66 21.79 -0.02
N GLN A 684 -34.77 22.31 -0.53
CA GLN A 684 -35.67 23.12 0.28
C GLN A 684 -36.38 22.30 1.37
N LYS A 685 -36.88 21.11 1.05
CA LYS A 685 -37.49 20.21 2.05
C LYS A 685 -37.54 18.74 1.60
N LEU A 686 -36.87 17.83 2.32
CA LEU A 686 -36.90 16.39 2.03
C LEU A 686 -38.16 15.71 2.58
N ASP A 687 -38.52 15.95 3.85
CA ASP A 687 -39.69 15.35 4.49
C ASP A 687 -40.98 16.14 4.16
N ASN A 688 -41.62 15.76 3.07
CA ASN A 688 -42.85 16.41 2.61
C ASN A 688 -44.12 15.78 3.21
N ASN A 689 -43.99 14.60 3.83
CA ASN A 689 -45.10 13.85 4.41
C ASN A 689 -45.21 14.03 5.95
N GLY A 690 -44.16 14.55 6.58
CA GLY A 690 -44.04 14.67 8.04
C GLY A 690 -43.75 13.34 8.75
N ASP A 691 -43.24 12.34 8.02
CA ASP A 691 -42.95 10.99 8.53
C ASP A 691 -41.46 10.76 8.80
N GLY A 692 -40.65 11.82 8.67
CA GLY A 692 -39.21 11.79 8.88
C GLY A 692 -38.43 11.13 7.76
N LYS A 693 -39.02 10.96 6.55
CA LYS A 693 -38.37 10.30 5.40
C LYS A 693 -38.53 11.09 4.10
N PRO A 694 -37.56 11.02 3.17
CA PRO A 694 -37.77 11.49 1.80
C PRO A 694 -38.74 10.57 1.04
N ASP A 695 -39.56 11.13 0.16
CA ASP A 695 -40.45 10.39 -0.73
C ASP A 695 -39.79 10.14 -2.09
N TRP A 696 -38.98 9.09 -2.16
CA TRP A 696 -38.18 8.74 -3.34
C TRP A 696 -39.01 8.33 -4.57
N ASP A 697 -40.30 8.07 -4.41
CA ASP A 697 -41.21 7.81 -5.54
C ASP A 697 -41.66 9.12 -6.23
N GLN A 698 -41.42 10.27 -5.60
CA GLN A 698 -41.83 11.58 -6.09
C GLN A 698 -40.66 12.50 -6.46
N VAL A 699 -39.46 12.22 -5.95
CA VAL A 699 -38.23 12.94 -6.25
C VAL A 699 -37.05 11.99 -6.39
N ASN A 700 -36.22 12.20 -7.41
CA ASN A 700 -34.88 11.64 -7.51
C ASN A 700 -33.92 12.77 -7.89
N TYR A 701 -32.64 12.58 -7.60
CA TYR A 701 -31.57 13.47 -8.01
C TYR A 701 -30.60 12.75 -8.95
N LEU A 702 -30.05 13.49 -9.91
CA LEU A 702 -29.00 13.00 -10.80
C LEU A 702 -27.83 13.98 -10.78
N ILE A 703 -26.67 13.50 -10.34
CA ILE A 703 -25.43 14.27 -10.32
C ILE A 703 -24.58 13.83 -11.51
N THR A 704 -24.15 14.76 -12.35
CA THR A 704 -23.33 14.49 -13.54
C THR A 704 -21.87 14.79 -13.24
N LEU A 705 -20.97 13.92 -13.66
CA LEU A 705 -19.52 14.10 -13.48
C LEU A 705 -18.79 13.96 -14.82
N GLY A 706 -17.99 14.97 -15.17
CA GLY A 706 -16.97 14.89 -16.22
C GLY A 706 -15.58 14.94 -15.60
N THR A 707 -14.74 13.95 -15.88
CA THR A 707 -13.44 13.72 -15.23
C THR A 707 -12.26 14.13 -16.10
N THR A 708 -12.42 14.13 -17.42
CA THR A 708 -11.35 14.35 -18.40
C THR A 708 -11.06 15.84 -18.67
N ALA A 709 -9.90 16.10 -19.28
CA ALA A 709 -9.48 17.44 -19.69
C ALA A 709 -10.26 17.95 -20.90
N GLU A 710 -10.61 17.06 -21.81
CA GLU A 710 -11.44 17.30 -22.99
C GLU A 710 -12.85 16.73 -22.80
N PRO A 711 -13.87 17.24 -23.51
CA PRO A 711 -15.22 16.69 -23.45
C PRO A 711 -15.26 15.19 -23.78
N THR A 712 -15.79 14.37 -22.87
CA THR A 712 -16.01 12.93 -23.08
C THR A 712 -17.31 12.46 -22.43
N GLY A 713 -17.69 11.20 -22.65
CA GLY A 713 -18.92 10.63 -22.10
C GLY A 713 -20.15 10.89 -22.97
N SER A 714 -21.32 10.99 -22.34
CA SER A 714 -22.60 11.19 -23.05
C SER A 714 -23.13 12.62 -22.90
N VAL A 715 -23.57 13.23 -24.00
CA VAL A 715 -24.25 14.53 -23.98
C VAL A 715 -25.66 14.41 -23.39
N LEU A 716 -26.39 13.34 -23.68
CA LEU A 716 -27.76 13.14 -23.18
C LEU A 716 -27.76 12.42 -21.83
N LEU A 717 -28.47 12.97 -20.84
CA LEU A 717 -28.59 12.35 -19.52
C LEU A 717 -29.66 11.23 -19.50
N PRO A 718 -29.45 10.16 -18.72
CA PRO A 718 -30.44 9.11 -18.51
C PRO A 718 -31.48 9.55 -17.47
N PHE A 719 -32.61 8.84 -17.40
CA PHE A 719 -33.70 9.01 -16.42
C PHE A 719 -34.47 10.34 -16.45
N VAL A 720 -33.97 11.36 -17.15
CA VAL A 720 -34.61 12.67 -17.29
C VAL A 720 -34.75 13.04 -18.76
N SER A 721 -35.96 13.46 -19.14
CA SER A 721 -36.29 13.71 -20.54
C SER A 721 -35.61 14.97 -21.09
N ASN A 722 -34.89 14.80 -22.21
CA ASN A 722 -34.33 15.89 -23.03
C ASN A 722 -33.34 16.82 -22.29
N VAL A 723 -32.60 16.33 -21.30
CA VAL A 723 -31.54 17.12 -20.64
C VAL A 723 -30.17 16.78 -21.22
N ARG A 724 -29.44 17.82 -21.62
CA ARG A 724 -28.13 17.74 -22.27
C ARG A 724 -27.05 18.43 -21.46
N VAL A 725 -25.87 17.82 -21.45
CA VAL A 725 -24.60 18.37 -20.95
C VAL A 725 -23.64 18.43 -22.14
N PRO A 726 -23.46 19.59 -22.79
CA PRO A 726 -22.69 19.68 -24.04
C PRO A 726 -21.24 19.17 -23.96
N SER A 727 -20.59 19.37 -22.82
CA SER A 727 -19.27 18.84 -22.49
C SER A 727 -19.24 17.33 -22.22
N GLY A 728 -20.41 16.70 -22.14
CA GLY A 728 -20.60 15.30 -21.80
C GLY A 728 -20.50 14.99 -20.31
N ALA A 729 -21.10 13.87 -19.92
CA ALA A 729 -20.97 13.27 -18.61
C ALA A 729 -20.35 11.87 -18.74
N ASP A 730 -19.22 11.68 -18.05
CA ASP A 730 -18.52 10.39 -17.95
C ASP A 730 -19.23 9.47 -16.98
N PHE A 731 -19.72 10.04 -15.88
CA PHE A 731 -20.50 9.35 -14.87
C PHE A 731 -21.77 10.10 -14.54
N VAL A 732 -22.78 9.35 -14.10
CA VAL A 732 -23.95 9.91 -13.42
C VAL A 732 -24.19 9.17 -12.11
N ILE A 733 -24.50 9.92 -11.05
CA ILE A 733 -24.93 9.37 -9.77
C ILE A 733 -26.44 9.62 -9.65
N ARG A 734 -27.22 8.56 -9.62
CA ARG A 734 -28.65 8.60 -9.35
C ARG A 734 -28.87 8.40 -7.85
N LEU A 735 -29.62 9.30 -7.23
CA LEU A 735 -30.07 9.21 -5.84
C LEU A 735 -31.58 9.06 -5.79
N GLY A 736 -32.02 7.95 -5.20
CA GLY A 736 -33.42 7.56 -5.00
C GLY A 736 -33.54 6.71 -3.73
N LYS A 737 -34.31 5.63 -3.79
CA LYS A 737 -34.32 4.62 -2.72
C LYS A 737 -32.93 4.01 -2.55
N ALA A 738 -32.62 3.47 -1.37
CA ALA A 738 -31.31 2.89 -1.07
C ALA A 738 -30.91 1.82 -2.10
N GLU A 739 -31.85 0.95 -2.48
CA GLU A 739 -31.70 -0.10 -3.48
C GLU A 739 -31.59 0.41 -4.94
N ASP A 740 -31.98 1.66 -5.21
CA ASP A 740 -31.98 2.27 -6.55
C ASP A 740 -30.81 3.25 -6.76
N SER A 741 -30.15 3.68 -5.68
CA SER A 741 -29.08 4.66 -5.72
C SER A 741 -27.80 4.05 -6.27
N LYS A 742 -27.32 4.60 -7.40
CA LYS A 742 -26.21 4.04 -8.16
C LYS A 742 -25.34 5.09 -8.84
N ILE A 743 -24.06 4.80 -9.00
CA ILE A 743 -23.15 5.48 -9.92
C ILE A 743 -23.01 4.67 -11.21
N LEU A 744 -23.29 5.29 -12.35
CA LEU A 744 -23.22 4.67 -13.68
C LEU A 744 -22.14 5.34 -14.52
N ILE A 745 -21.50 4.55 -15.38
CA ILE A 745 -20.46 5.01 -16.31
C ILE A 745 -21.02 5.10 -17.73
N SER A 746 -20.68 6.15 -18.46
CA SER A 746 -21.02 6.28 -19.87
C SER A 746 -20.31 5.19 -20.68
N SER A 747 -21.01 4.55 -21.62
CA SER A 747 -20.45 3.56 -22.52
C SER A 747 -19.36 4.17 -23.42
N ALA A 748 -19.25 5.49 -23.52
CA ALA A 748 -18.16 6.16 -24.23
C ALA A 748 -16.87 6.30 -23.40
N TYR A 749 -16.97 6.09 -22.08
CA TYR A 749 -15.85 6.14 -21.13
C TYR A 749 -15.62 4.80 -20.39
N ASN A 750 -16.52 3.82 -20.52
CA ASN A 750 -16.33 2.49 -19.96
C ASN A 750 -15.27 1.68 -20.73
N PRO A 751 -14.13 1.32 -20.11
CA PRO A 751 -13.08 0.55 -20.78
C PRO A 751 -13.42 -0.93 -20.91
N TYR A 752 -14.48 -1.41 -20.26
CA TYR A 752 -14.87 -2.82 -20.26
C TYR A 752 -15.93 -3.14 -21.32
N ASN A 753 -15.91 -4.40 -21.76
CA ASN A 753 -17.00 -5.03 -22.52
C ASN A 753 -17.28 -6.43 -21.99
N ILE A 754 -18.56 -6.78 -21.96
CA ILE A 754 -19.00 -8.18 -21.85
C ILE A 754 -19.11 -8.71 -23.28
N VAL A 755 -18.26 -9.66 -23.62
CA VAL A 755 -18.20 -10.26 -24.96
C VAL A 755 -18.54 -11.74 -24.91
N PRO A 756 -19.18 -12.31 -25.95
CA PRO A 756 -19.32 -13.76 -26.07
C PRO A 756 -17.94 -14.44 -26.03
N VAL A 757 -17.87 -15.62 -25.42
CA VAL A 757 -16.67 -16.46 -25.53
C VAL A 757 -16.66 -17.12 -26.92
N PRO A 758 -15.65 -16.87 -27.77
CA PRO A 758 -15.61 -17.45 -29.10
C PRO A 758 -15.66 -18.98 -29.07
N GLY A 759 -16.61 -19.55 -29.81
CA GLY A 759 -16.77 -21.00 -29.93
C GLY A 759 -17.63 -21.66 -28.83
N ILE A 760 -18.05 -20.93 -27.79
CA ILE A 760 -18.88 -21.48 -26.70
C ILE A 760 -20.23 -20.74 -26.64
N PRO A 761 -21.30 -21.27 -27.27
CA PRO A 761 -22.61 -20.64 -27.28
C PRO A 761 -23.14 -20.34 -25.88
N GLY A 762 -23.66 -19.14 -25.68
CA GLY A 762 -24.29 -18.70 -24.42
C GLY A 762 -23.31 -18.29 -23.31
N GLN A 763 -22.00 -18.48 -23.48
CA GLN A 763 -20.99 -18.05 -22.50
C GLN A 763 -20.44 -16.66 -22.83
N THR A 764 -20.15 -15.87 -21.79
CA THR A 764 -19.60 -14.51 -21.92
C THR A 764 -18.43 -14.31 -20.98
N GLN A 765 -17.57 -13.33 -21.27
CA GLN A 765 -16.43 -12.92 -20.44
C GLN A 765 -16.28 -11.40 -20.43
N ILE A 766 -15.67 -10.85 -19.37
CA ILE A 766 -15.27 -9.44 -19.33
C ILE A 766 -13.89 -9.27 -19.96
N ARG A 767 -13.76 -8.29 -20.85
CA ARG A 767 -12.50 -7.89 -21.50
C ARG A 767 -12.37 -6.38 -21.53
N TYR A 768 -11.13 -5.89 -21.52
CA TYR A 768 -10.85 -4.52 -21.91
C TYR A 768 -11.14 -4.30 -23.38
N ARG A 769 -11.60 -3.10 -23.71
CA ARG A 769 -11.71 -2.59 -25.08
C ARG A 769 -10.31 -2.20 -25.53
N ILE A 770 -9.79 -2.89 -26.56
CA ILE A 770 -8.45 -2.63 -27.08
C ILE A 770 -8.55 -2.43 -28.60
N PRO A 771 -8.19 -1.24 -29.13
CA PRO A 771 -7.90 -0.02 -28.40
C PRO A 771 -9.16 0.58 -27.74
N PHE A 772 -8.96 1.38 -26.70
CA PHE A 772 -9.97 2.22 -26.07
C PHE A 772 -9.48 3.65 -26.02
N LEU A 773 -10.35 4.59 -26.38
CA LEU A 773 -10.09 6.02 -26.24
C LEU A 773 -11.37 6.67 -25.73
N ALA A 774 -11.24 7.44 -24.65
CA ALA A 774 -12.33 8.26 -24.15
C ALA A 774 -12.82 9.20 -25.25
N SER A 775 -14.14 9.31 -25.43
CA SER A 775 -14.71 10.16 -26.48
C SER A 775 -16.07 10.72 -26.09
N LEU A 776 -16.43 11.86 -26.67
CA LEU A 776 -17.77 12.43 -26.53
C LEU A 776 -18.74 11.77 -27.53
N LYS A 777 -19.93 11.39 -27.04
CA LYS A 777 -21.03 10.85 -27.84
C LYS A 777 -22.33 11.56 -27.50
N GLN A 778 -23.22 11.66 -28.49
CA GLN A 778 -24.49 12.37 -28.31
C GLN A 778 -25.44 11.67 -27.34
N ASP A 779 -25.49 10.34 -27.40
CA ASP A 779 -26.47 9.48 -26.72
C ASP A 779 -25.84 8.15 -26.25
N ALA A 780 -24.59 8.21 -25.77
CA ALA A 780 -23.95 7.05 -25.15
C ALA A 780 -24.77 6.56 -23.94
N GLN A 781 -24.87 5.24 -23.81
CA GLN A 781 -25.66 4.60 -22.78
C GLN A 781 -24.92 4.64 -21.45
N PHE A 782 -25.63 4.89 -20.35
CA PHE A 782 -25.05 4.74 -19.01
C PHE A 782 -25.21 3.31 -18.54
N GLN A 783 -24.12 2.73 -18.06
CA GLN A 783 -23.98 1.32 -17.75
C GLN A 783 -23.54 1.12 -16.31
N GLU A 784 -23.95 0.00 -15.73
CA GLU A 784 -23.39 -0.46 -14.47
C GLU A 784 -21.94 -0.92 -14.63
N MET A 785 -21.13 -0.67 -13.60
CA MET A 785 -19.72 -1.04 -13.55
C MET A 785 -19.57 -2.47 -13.06
N THR A 786 -19.78 -3.43 -13.97
CA THR A 786 -19.68 -4.86 -13.67
C THR A 786 -18.23 -5.34 -13.69
N VAL A 787 -17.83 -6.12 -12.67
CA VAL A 787 -16.54 -6.82 -12.61
C VAL A 787 -16.73 -8.33 -12.45
N GLU A 788 -15.69 -9.11 -12.76
CA GLU A 788 -15.68 -10.58 -12.71
C GLU A 788 -14.58 -11.08 -11.76
N PRO A 789 -14.78 -11.00 -10.43
CA PRO A 789 -13.76 -11.41 -9.45
C PRO A 789 -13.46 -12.92 -9.48
N ASN A 790 -14.44 -13.77 -9.81
CA ASN A 790 -14.20 -15.19 -10.00
C ASN A 790 -14.34 -15.51 -11.49
N ARG A 791 -13.25 -15.95 -12.10
CA ARG A 791 -13.23 -16.31 -13.52
C ARG A 791 -13.85 -17.68 -13.74
N ARG A 792 -14.38 -17.89 -14.95
CA ARG A 792 -14.83 -19.21 -15.39
C ARG A 792 -13.66 -20.20 -15.31
N ARG A 793 -13.90 -21.38 -14.75
CA ARG A 793 -12.91 -22.46 -14.60
C ARG A 793 -13.48 -23.83 -14.91
N TYR A 794 -12.58 -24.81 -15.08
CA TYR A 794 -12.96 -26.21 -15.18
C TYR A 794 -12.28 -27.05 -14.11
N GLY A 795 -12.99 -28.02 -13.54
CA GLY A 795 -12.43 -29.07 -12.71
C GLY A 795 -11.65 -30.10 -13.53
N ARG A 796 -10.86 -30.95 -12.85
CA ARG A 796 -10.10 -32.03 -13.50
C ARG A 796 -10.98 -33.06 -14.20
N ASP A 797 -12.22 -33.18 -13.76
CA ASP A 797 -13.27 -34.01 -14.34
C ASP A 797 -13.99 -33.36 -15.54
N GLY A 798 -13.62 -32.12 -15.91
CA GLY A 798 -14.26 -31.34 -16.96
C GLY A 798 -15.52 -30.58 -16.52
N HIS A 799 -15.89 -30.61 -15.23
CA HIS A 799 -17.00 -29.82 -14.72
C HIS A 799 -16.72 -28.32 -14.89
N MET A 800 -17.68 -27.55 -15.43
CA MET A 800 -17.52 -26.12 -15.66
C MET A 800 -18.09 -25.32 -14.48
N TYR A 801 -17.24 -24.48 -13.88
CA TYR A 801 -17.62 -23.51 -12.88
C TYR A 801 -17.82 -22.15 -13.56
N PRO A 802 -19.04 -21.58 -13.56
CA PRO A 802 -19.34 -20.34 -14.25
C PRO A 802 -18.62 -19.16 -13.60
N PRO A 803 -18.35 -18.08 -14.35
CA PRO A 803 -17.80 -16.87 -13.77
C PRO A 803 -18.83 -16.24 -12.82
N VAL A 804 -18.35 -15.62 -11.74
CA VAL A 804 -19.18 -14.86 -10.81
C VAL A 804 -18.88 -13.37 -10.99
N ARG A 805 -19.93 -12.56 -11.10
CA ARG A 805 -19.86 -11.13 -11.37
C ARG A 805 -20.69 -10.35 -10.37
N TYR A 806 -20.29 -9.13 -10.10
CA TYR A 806 -21.09 -8.17 -9.36
C TYR A 806 -20.93 -6.77 -9.93
N SER A 807 -21.89 -5.90 -9.61
CA SER A 807 -21.88 -4.50 -9.98
C SER A 807 -21.27 -3.66 -8.86
N ARG A 808 -20.29 -2.83 -9.19
CA ARG A 808 -19.73 -1.80 -8.29
C ARG A 808 -20.49 -0.48 -8.34
N SER A 809 -21.64 -0.45 -9.03
CA SER A 809 -22.42 0.76 -9.20
C SER A 809 -23.33 1.09 -8.03
N GLU A 810 -23.65 0.12 -7.17
CA GLU A 810 -24.57 0.33 -6.04
C GLU A 810 -23.93 1.19 -4.96
N LEU A 811 -24.63 2.26 -4.55
CA LEU A 811 -24.14 3.19 -3.53
C LEU A 811 -24.72 2.83 -2.17
N GLN A 812 -23.84 2.49 -1.22
CA GLN A 812 -24.25 2.06 0.11
C GLN A 812 -24.84 3.23 0.91
N TRP A 813 -26.07 3.08 1.40
CA TRP A 813 -26.71 4.07 2.27
C TRP A 813 -26.26 3.87 3.73
N GLY A 814 -26.03 4.97 4.45
CA GLY A 814 -25.77 4.97 5.89
C GLY A 814 -24.92 6.15 6.33
N THR A 815 -24.46 6.13 7.58
CA THR A 815 -23.59 7.18 8.15
C THR A 815 -22.27 6.61 8.68
N LEU A 816 -21.25 7.46 8.76
CA LEU A 816 -19.97 7.14 9.41
C LEU A 816 -19.93 7.56 10.88
N GLU A 817 -21.03 8.13 11.39
CA GLU A 817 -21.17 8.53 12.79
C GLU A 817 -21.30 7.30 13.70
N ARG A 818 -20.22 6.99 14.41
CA ARG A 818 -20.19 5.90 15.40
C ARG A 818 -21.30 6.10 16.43
N GLY A 819 -22.06 5.04 16.69
CA GLY A 819 -23.19 5.06 17.64
C GLY A 819 -24.55 5.38 17.01
N SER A 820 -24.59 5.80 15.74
CA SER A 820 -25.84 5.85 14.97
C SER A 820 -26.38 4.45 14.69
N ALA A 821 -27.71 4.31 14.59
CA ALA A 821 -28.36 3.08 14.15
C ALA A 821 -28.04 2.75 12.67
N ASP A 822 -27.73 3.78 11.88
CA ASP A 822 -27.41 3.69 10.46
C ASP A 822 -25.89 3.63 10.20
N TYR A 823 -25.10 3.37 11.25
CA TYR A 823 -23.64 3.32 11.16
C TYR A 823 -23.18 2.19 10.23
N ASN A 824 -22.45 2.57 9.19
CA ASN A 824 -21.87 1.64 8.24
C ASN A 824 -20.59 2.23 7.66
N THR A 825 -19.44 1.61 7.89
CA THR A 825 -18.16 2.11 7.36
C THR A 825 -18.04 1.99 5.84
N LEU A 826 -18.95 1.26 5.18
CA LEU A 826 -19.08 1.24 3.72
C LEU A 826 -20.01 2.33 3.18
N ALA A 827 -20.70 3.11 4.02
CA ALA A 827 -21.68 4.09 3.55
C ALA A 827 -21.05 5.10 2.58
N GLU A 828 -21.64 5.27 1.41
CA GLU A 828 -21.20 6.24 0.39
C GLU A 828 -22.13 7.45 0.34
N TRP A 829 -23.35 7.33 0.86
CA TRP A 829 -24.28 8.47 0.91
C TRP A 829 -25.31 8.37 2.03
N HIS A 830 -25.85 9.53 2.40
CA HIS A 830 -26.92 9.66 3.39
C HIS A 830 -27.83 10.85 3.05
N ALA A 831 -29.11 10.75 3.37
CA ALA A 831 -30.06 11.85 3.27
C ALA A 831 -30.68 12.09 4.65
N ASN A 832 -30.50 13.30 5.19
CA ASN A 832 -31.03 13.71 6.49
C ASN A 832 -32.26 14.62 6.29
N PRO A 833 -33.48 14.12 6.55
CA PRO A 833 -34.70 14.91 6.31
C PRO A 833 -34.93 16.03 7.33
N GLN A 834 -34.28 15.98 8.49
CA GLN A 834 -34.37 17.03 9.51
C GLN A 834 -33.58 18.27 9.10
N THR A 835 -32.45 18.08 8.43
CA THR A 835 -31.60 19.18 7.95
C THR A 835 -31.77 19.49 6.46
N ASN A 836 -32.49 18.63 5.71
CA ASN A 836 -32.71 18.72 4.26
C ASN A 836 -31.41 18.64 3.45
N ILE A 837 -30.46 17.85 3.97
CA ILE A 837 -29.11 17.71 3.42
C ILE A 837 -28.93 16.28 2.92
N ILE A 838 -28.36 16.14 1.72
CA ILE A 838 -27.89 14.87 1.18
C ILE A 838 -26.38 14.95 1.04
N GLU A 839 -25.65 13.99 1.60
CA GLU A 839 -24.19 13.94 1.56
C GLU A 839 -23.73 12.66 0.84
N LEU A 840 -22.62 12.77 0.12
CA LEU A 840 -21.98 11.66 -0.57
C LEU A 840 -20.47 11.70 -0.36
N ARG A 841 -19.85 10.53 -0.39
CA ARG A 841 -18.42 10.33 -0.60
C ARG A 841 -18.24 9.25 -1.68
N ILE A 842 -17.43 9.54 -2.69
CA ILE A 842 -17.22 8.65 -3.84
C ILE A 842 -15.74 8.30 -3.92
N PRO A 843 -15.34 7.03 -3.80
CA PRO A 843 -13.96 6.60 -3.96
C PRO A 843 -13.36 7.05 -5.30
N TRP A 844 -12.12 7.51 -5.29
CA TRP A 844 -11.42 7.92 -6.53
C TRP A 844 -11.39 6.80 -7.58
N GLY A 845 -11.24 5.54 -7.14
CA GLY A 845 -11.24 4.38 -8.03
C GLY A 845 -12.54 4.17 -8.82
N LEU A 846 -13.71 4.57 -8.30
CA LEU A 846 -14.98 4.47 -9.04
C LEU A 846 -15.06 5.50 -10.18
N LEU A 847 -14.26 6.56 -10.11
CA LEU A 847 -14.24 7.65 -11.08
C LEU A 847 -13.14 7.50 -12.13
N GLN A 848 -12.47 6.33 -12.19
CA GLN A 848 -11.32 6.07 -13.06
C GLN A 848 -10.19 7.12 -12.88
N VAL A 849 -10.05 7.64 -11.67
CA VAL A 849 -8.94 8.51 -11.27
C VAL A 849 -7.76 7.62 -10.93
N THR A 850 -6.71 7.70 -11.75
CA THR A 850 -5.60 6.75 -11.69
C THR A 850 -4.51 7.15 -10.70
N ASP A 851 -4.41 8.44 -10.43
CA ASP A 851 -3.62 8.99 -9.34
C ASP A 851 -4.23 10.34 -8.92
N PRO A 852 -5.02 10.39 -7.84
CA PRO A 852 -5.62 11.63 -7.38
C PRO A 852 -4.57 12.61 -6.85
N SER A 853 -3.39 12.12 -6.41
CA SER A 853 -2.32 12.95 -5.86
C SER A 853 -1.60 13.81 -6.91
N SER A 854 -1.62 13.38 -8.18
CA SER A 854 -1.13 14.16 -9.32
C SER A 854 -2.23 14.46 -10.36
N LEU A 855 -3.49 14.24 -9.99
CA LEU A 855 -4.70 14.53 -10.76
C LEU A 855 -4.72 13.83 -12.13
N GLN A 856 -4.34 12.55 -12.15
CA GLN A 856 -4.40 11.71 -13.35
C GLN A 856 -5.72 10.95 -13.42
N VAL A 857 -6.26 10.84 -14.62
CA VAL A 857 -7.45 10.04 -14.95
C VAL A 857 -7.14 9.15 -16.15
N LEU A 858 -7.93 8.10 -16.34
CA LEU A 858 -7.82 7.22 -17.50
C LEU A 858 -8.10 8.01 -18.80
N ALA A 859 -7.17 7.96 -19.75
CA ALA A 859 -7.36 8.55 -21.09
C ALA A 859 -7.75 7.49 -22.13
N GLY A 860 -7.16 6.29 -22.02
CA GLY A 860 -7.36 5.23 -23.00
C GLY A 860 -6.57 3.96 -22.68
N ILE A 861 -6.70 2.99 -23.59
CA ILE A 861 -5.91 1.77 -23.63
C ILE A 861 -5.41 1.60 -25.07
N ASP A 862 -4.09 1.59 -25.24
CA ASP A 862 -3.46 1.48 -26.54
C ASP A 862 -3.58 0.06 -27.12
N ARG A 863 -3.22 -0.11 -28.40
CA ARG A 863 -3.39 -1.40 -29.11
C ARG A 863 -2.56 -2.55 -28.52
N ASP A 864 -1.51 -2.22 -27.78
CA ASP A 864 -0.66 -3.16 -27.06
C ASP A 864 -1.19 -3.49 -25.65
N GLY A 865 -2.30 -2.86 -25.22
CA GLY A 865 -2.88 -3.01 -23.89
C GLY A 865 -2.31 -2.03 -22.86
N THR A 866 -1.45 -1.10 -23.25
CA THR A 866 -0.90 -0.10 -22.33
C THR A 866 -1.96 0.92 -21.94
N PHE A 867 -2.14 1.11 -20.63
CA PHE A 867 -3.06 2.12 -20.08
C PHE A 867 -2.42 3.50 -20.20
N SER A 868 -3.12 4.44 -20.83
CA SER A 868 -2.71 5.83 -20.91
C SER A 868 -3.53 6.70 -19.96
N THR A 869 -2.86 7.67 -19.34
CA THR A 869 -3.47 8.62 -18.41
C THR A 869 -3.33 10.04 -18.92
N GLU A 870 -4.21 10.93 -18.48
CA GLU A 870 -4.09 12.36 -18.70
C GLU A 870 -4.31 13.17 -17.41
N ALA A 871 -3.72 14.36 -17.35
CA ALA A 871 -3.94 15.29 -16.26
C ALA A 871 -5.31 15.97 -16.41
N THR A 872 -6.19 15.83 -15.40
CA THR A 872 -7.50 16.49 -15.44
C THR A 872 -7.41 18.01 -15.20
N LYS A 873 -8.28 18.76 -15.90
CA LYS A 873 -8.56 20.19 -15.61
C LYS A 873 -9.46 20.36 -14.38
N GLY A 874 -9.92 19.26 -13.78
CA GLY A 874 -10.85 19.23 -12.66
C GLY A 874 -12.21 18.63 -13.04
N PHE A 875 -12.94 18.18 -12.03
CA PHE A 875 -14.20 17.46 -12.14
C PHE A 875 -15.35 18.43 -12.43
N LEU A 876 -15.96 18.30 -13.60
CA LEU A 876 -17.14 19.06 -13.98
C LEU A 876 -18.35 18.46 -13.29
N VAL A 877 -19.03 19.23 -12.44
CA VAL A 877 -20.17 18.74 -11.64
C VAL A 877 -21.44 19.50 -11.97
N GLY A 878 -22.55 18.79 -12.16
CA GLY A 878 -23.89 19.34 -12.32
C GLY A 878 -24.91 18.49 -11.57
N VAL A 879 -26.05 19.08 -11.22
CA VAL A 879 -27.12 18.36 -10.50
C VAL A 879 -28.47 18.71 -11.10
N VAL A 880 -29.31 17.70 -11.30
CA VAL A 880 -30.73 17.87 -11.62
C VAL A 880 -31.61 17.14 -10.61
N SER A 881 -32.78 17.69 -10.34
CA SER A 881 -33.88 16.97 -9.71
C SER A 881 -34.98 16.72 -10.74
N TYR A 882 -35.67 15.60 -10.57
CA TYR A 882 -36.73 15.21 -11.51
C TYR A 882 -37.79 14.37 -10.81
N ARG A 883 -38.95 14.23 -11.47
CA ARG A 883 -40.00 13.31 -11.05
C ARG A 883 -39.74 11.93 -11.66
N PRO A 884 -39.44 10.89 -10.87
CA PRO A 884 -39.03 9.59 -11.41
C PRO A 884 -40.14 8.91 -12.24
N GLY A 885 -41.40 9.03 -11.82
CA GLY A 885 -42.53 8.40 -12.53
C GLY A 885 -42.82 8.96 -13.92
N THR A 886 -42.47 10.23 -14.19
CA THR A 886 -42.69 10.88 -15.51
C THR A 886 -41.40 11.26 -16.22
N GLN A 887 -40.24 11.14 -15.56
CA GLN A 887 -38.93 11.57 -16.04
C GLN A 887 -38.85 13.06 -16.39
N GLU A 888 -39.75 13.88 -15.83
CA GLU A 888 -39.80 15.31 -16.10
C GLU A 888 -38.81 16.06 -15.20
N LEU A 889 -37.96 16.89 -15.81
CA LEU A 889 -37.04 17.79 -15.12
C LEU A 889 -37.82 18.76 -14.23
N ALA A 890 -37.35 18.92 -12.99
CA ALA A 890 -37.90 19.86 -12.02
C ALA A 890 -36.96 21.05 -11.82
N ASP A 891 -35.67 20.78 -11.60
CA ASP A 891 -34.72 21.83 -11.28
C ASP A 891 -33.26 21.43 -11.63
N VAL A 892 -32.37 22.41 -11.66
CA VAL A 892 -30.94 22.22 -11.95
C VAL A 892 -30.03 23.14 -11.09
N LEU A 893 -28.79 22.71 -10.88
CA LEU A 893 -27.66 23.52 -10.48
C LEU A 893 -26.47 23.27 -11.44
N PRO A 894 -25.81 24.31 -11.98
CA PRO A 894 -25.93 25.73 -11.60
C PRO A 894 -27.10 26.48 -12.24
N ARG A 895 -27.38 26.29 -13.54
CA ARG A 895 -28.48 26.96 -14.27
C ARG A 895 -28.90 26.16 -15.51
N PHE A 896 -30.18 26.25 -15.84
CA PHE A 896 -30.78 25.66 -17.05
C PHE A 896 -30.91 26.72 -18.14
N ARG A 897 -30.57 26.38 -19.38
CA ARG A 897 -30.99 27.15 -20.56
C ARG A 897 -32.10 26.38 -21.28
N SER A 898 -33.18 27.10 -21.57
CA SER A 898 -34.30 26.54 -22.33
C SER A 898 -33.94 26.42 -23.82
N PRO A 899 -34.28 25.30 -24.50
CA PRO A 899 -34.81 24.05 -23.96
C PRO A 899 -33.72 22.98 -23.80
N GLY A 900 -33.59 22.42 -22.59
CA GLY A 900 -32.93 21.11 -22.40
C GLY A 900 -31.42 21.11 -22.22
N ILE A 901 -30.77 22.24 -21.87
CA ILE A 901 -29.30 22.32 -21.78
C ILE A 901 -28.87 22.82 -20.40
N ILE A 902 -27.98 22.08 -19.71
CA ILE A 902 -27.22 22.62 -18.58
C ILE A 902 -26.22 23.63 -19.14
N ALA A 903 -26.29 24.88 -18.66
CA ALA A 903 -25.48 25.99 -19.18
C ALA A 903 -23.99 25.74 -18.90
N GLU A 904 -23.22 25.37 -19.93
CA GLU A 904 -21.82 24.97 -19.79
C GLU A 904 -20.95 26.10 -19.24
N GLU A 905 -21.18 27.34 -19.66
CA GLU A 905 -20.43 28.50 -19.17
C GLU A 905 -20.61 28.78 -17.66
N ASP A 906 -21.68 28.25 -17.06
CA ASP A 906 -21.95 28.35 -15.63
C ASP A 906 -21.42 27.14 -14.84
N MET A 907 -21.05 26.04 -15.53
CA MET A 907 -20.51 24.86 -14.88
C MET A 907 -19.07 25.10 -14.39
N LYS A 908 -18.83 24.74 -13.13
CA LYS A 908 -17.52 24.83 -12.48
C LYS A 908 -16.83 23.47 -12.50
N ARG A 909 -15.49 23.52 -12.44
CA ARG A 909 -14.64 22.36 -12.21
C ARG A 909 -14.11 22.37 -10.79
N TYR A 910 -14.23 21.25 -10.10
CA TYR A 910 -13.59 21.03 -8.81
C TYR A 910 -12.19 20.45 -9.02
N LYS A 911 -11.18 20.96 -8.32
CA LYS A 911 -9.81 20.44 -8.36
C LYS A 911 -9.12 20.69 -7.03
N ARG A 912 -8.53 19.63 -6.46
CA ARG A 912 -7.64 19.72 -5.29
C ARG A 912 -6.22 20.02 -5.75
N ALA A 913 -5.42 20.64 -4.89
CA ALA A 913 -3.99 20.77 -5.12
C ALA A 913 -3.31 19.38 -5.09
N PRO A 914 -2.32 19.10 -5.96
CA PRO A 914 -1.51 17.89 -5.87
C PRO A 914 -0.84 17.72 -4.51
N TRP A 915 -0.49 16.48 -4.15
CA TRP A 915 0.25 16.18 -2.92
C TRP A 915 1.28 15.07 -3.14
N ASP A 916 2.33 15.09 -2.32
CA ASP A 916 3.38 14.06 -2.28
C ASP A 916 3.61 13.50 -0.87
N THR A 917 2.79 13.95 0.09
CA THR A 917 2.80 13.50 1.48
C THR A 917 1.36 13.27 1.96
N VAL A 918 1.21 12.34 2.91
CA VAL A 918 -0.10 11.96 3.47
C VAL A 918 -0.03 12.06 4.98
N PRO A 919 -1.02 12.68 5.66
CA PRO A 919 -1.10 12.60 7.12
C PRO A 919 -1.49 11.18 7.54
N ALA A 920 -0.67 10.54 8.37
CA ALA A 920 -0.96 9.23 8.93
C ALA A 920 -1.53 9.38 10.34
N THR A 921 -2.87 9.42 10.45
CA THR A 921 -3.56 9.43 11.76
C THR A 921 -4.16 8.04 12.04
N PRO A 922 -3.51 7.20 12.86
CA PRO A 922 -3.98 5.84 13.11
C PRO A 922 -5.21 5.80 14.03
N TYR A 923 -6.08 4.82 13.82
CA TYR A 923 -7.19 4.48 14.73
C TYR A 923 -7.38 2.96 14.81
N LEU A 924 -7.94 2.46 15.92
CA LEU A 924 -8.33 1.07 16.03
C LEU A 924 -9.71 0.88 15.39
N LYS A 925 -9.83 -0.07 14.46
CA LYS A 925 -11.11 -0.39 13.79
C LYS A 925 -12.07 -1.09 14.74
N ASP A 926 -13.36 -1.13 14.38
CA ASP A 926 -14.34 -1.93 15.14
C ASP A 926 -13.99 -3.43 15.19
N SER A 927 -13.31 -3.91 14.15
CA SER A 927 -12.79 -5.28 14.09
C SER A 927 -11.80 -5.59 15.22
N TYR A 928 -10.99 -4.62 15.65
CA TYR A 928 -10.06 -4.77 16.78
C TYR A 928 -10.80 -5.25 18.04
N TYR A 929 -11.93 -4.64 18.39
CA TYR A 929 -12.66 -4.96 19.61
C TYR A 929 -13.40 -6.31 19.53
N ALA A 930 -13.86 -6.69 18.35
CA ALA A 930 -14.43 -8.03 18.13
C ALA A 930 -13.37 -9.12 18.26
N VAL A 931 -12.19 -8.91 17.66
CA VAL A 931 -11.03 -9.80 17.80
C VAL A 931 -10.56 -9.86 19.24
N GLN A 932 -10.49 -8.73 19.94
CA GLN A 932 -10.08 -8.66 21.34
C GLN A 932 -10.93 -9.59 22.21
N ARG A 933 -12.26 -9.52 22.06
CA ARG A 933 -13.19 -10.42 22.76
C ARG A 933 -12.94 -11.89 22.41
N ALA A 934 -12.75 -12.20 21.12
CA ALA A 934 -12.50 -13.57 20.67
C ALA A 934 -11.21 -14.16 21.25
N LEU A 935 -10.12 -13.37 21.31
CA LEU A 935 -8.85 -13.81 21.90
C LEU A 935 -8.93 -13.96 23.42
N GLN A 936 -9.66 -13.08 24.10
CA GLN A 936 -9.92 -13.20 25.54
C GLN A 936 -10.75 -14.47 25.85
N ASP A 937 -11.78 -14.76 25.06
CA ASP A 937 -12.61 -15.96 25.19
C ASP A 937 -11.78 -17.24 25.02
N LEU A 938 -10.87 -17.28 24.04
CA LEU A 938 -9.96 -18.43 23.83
C LEU A 938 -9.07 -18.72 25.04
N ARG A 939 -8.67 -17.68 25.78
CA ARG A 939 -7.82 -17.80 26.97
C ARG A 939 -8.60 -18.11 28.25
N SER A 940 -9.94 -18.04 28.21
CA SER A 940 -10.76 -18.26 29.39
C SER A 940 -10.69 -19.73 29.87
N PRO A 941 -10.61 -19.99 31.20
CA PRO A 941 -10.47 -21.35 31.76
C PRO A 941 -11.53 -22.35 31.27
N ARG A 942 -12.74 -21.86 30.94
CA ARG A 942 -13.89 -22.66 30.47
C ARG A 942 -13.65 -23.34 29.11
N ARG A 943 -12.82 -22.79 28.21
CA ARG A 943 -12.42 -23.43 26.93
C ARG A 943 -11.09 -24.18 27.01
N VAL A 944 -10.27 -23.92 28.03
CA VAL A 944 -8.99 -24.63 28.23
C VAL A 944 -9.22 -26.08 28.69
N GLU A 945 -10.32 -26.40 29.37
CA GLU A 945 -10.63 -27.77 29.82
C GLU A 945 -11.11 -28.74 28.70
N PRO A 946 -11.99 -28.36 27.75
CA PRO A 946 -12.35 -29.23 26.62
C PRO A 946 -11.20 -29.50 25.64
N LEU A 947 -10.31 -28.52 25.40
CA LEU A 947 -9.08 -28.70 24.61
C LEU A 947 -8.11 -29.72 25.25
N ARG A 948 -8.16 -29.91 26.58
CA ARG A 948 -7.42 -30.98 27.27
C ARG A 948 -8.05 -32.36 27.04
N ALA A 949 -9.37 -32.44 26.87
CA ALA A 949 -10.11 -33.71 26.76
C ALA A 949 -10.20 -34.25 25.32
N ALA A 950 -10.28 -33.38 24.29
CA ALA A 950 -10.30 -33.81 22.89
C ALA A 950 -9.01 -34.55 22.49
N VAL A 951 -7.87 -34.22 23.11
CA VAL A 951 -6.56 -34.87 22.92
C VAL A 951 -6.52 -36.29 23.51
N GLN A 952 -7.30 -36.60 24.54
CA GLN A 952 -7.32 -37.95 25.13
C GLN A 952 -8.22 -38.93 24.37
N LYS A 953 -9.21 -38.46 23.59
CA LYS A 953 -10.16 -39.32 22.88
C LYS A 953 -9.66 -39.87 21.54
N GLY A 954 -8.53 -39.40 21.00
CA GLY A 954 -7.90 -39.95 19.79
C GLY A 954 -7.16 -41.29 19.99
N ARG A 955 -7.25 -41.94 21.16
CA ARG A 955 -6.55 -43.20 21.51
C ARG A 955 -7.42 -44.46 21.47
N ARG A 956 -8.43 -44.52 20.60
CA ARG A 956 -9.12 -45.79 20.32
C ARG A 956 -9.09 -46.08 18.83
N SER A 957 -8.27 -47.07 18.47
CA SER A 957 -8.32 -47.86 17.24
C SER A 957 -8.79 -49.28 17.60
N PRO A 958 -9.25 -50.11 16.65
CA PRO A 958 -9.66 -49.82 15.28
C PRO A 958 -11.15 -49.55 15.13
#